data_AF-A0A367I194-F1
#
_entry.id   AF-A0A367I194-F1
#
_cell.length_a   1.000
_cell.length_b   1.000
_cell.length_c   1.000
_cell.angle_alpha   90.00
_cell.angle_beta   90.00
_cell.angle_gamma   90.00
#
_symmetry.space_group_name_H-M   'P 1'
#
loop_
_entity.id
_entity.type
_entity.pdbx_description
1 polymer ?
#
loop_
_entity_poly.entity_id
_entity_poly.type
_entity_poly.pdbx_seq_one_letter_code
_entity_poly.pdbx_strand_id
1 'polypeptide(L)'
;MTRDGVLRIAALIAMFAMVTSWIPMSVPSDQLEQFEERREQLGGDGPTLEEQCSSITFEDMFEYSRGIFDIEVASDWNSAQVTAVAWVNGSLADDVRASLDTYVAAVYPSGDDGWISTDEREGVRAIASECVEHTLTRMGMRDGSPHRGGDGTDWKNISWTENDVLVEEWNLVPLRHSEIRDCTGFGSSSDCVEVPVAPDSDRDCDEDVDASANVDECRMMLWLNATLTISNIDDPSEFTLAFNASNMSNVEYHIKFPVTEGLRLDMWEECEGRDVEVETGDYAGIAPLRGSCVGDGSSTYELVENDDGSLTYSFYPHMPQWPSGEDLFADFTTAPIPVDNPPQWTDDAPDDESWFPRASGGAQVIANWNDIQNWFVDEAGTASLEVSCRGDEGLMITYEDREISMDVPRGEAGEVTCEGIDRSGQSSGNRTWSVGVPFQISSSSMDLADPHPITLSPTSGWPALNVEVGFTSEHDKAGTYSGPYSLYMSEITADVAATSTVPGPAYVAIRVTGDGVYTMEAIYDLGIEKASRAPVMTVNSEGWDSDSWMMSGQFSDPDGEEVTFTLMIDGSSVGNIAVNGNTWSTPTIDFSVWAEGTHTVEVTGCDVSGMCTSQQRVVDNSHLFVEPEPEPDAPSESSSRLPAMGLPGLILAASAALIYSGRRA
;
A
#
# COMPACT_ATOMS: atom_id res chain seq x y z
N MET A 1 59.24 -18.77 19.05
CA MET A 1 58.99 -17.35 18.71
C MET A 1 60.09 -16.49 19.28
N THR A 2 60.68 -15.61 18.47
CA THR A 2 61.72 -14.67 18.91
C THR A 2 61.13 -13.64 19.86
N ARG A 3 61.94 -13.13 20.80
CA ARG A 3 61.49 -12.17 21.84
C ARG A 3 60.85 -10.91 21.23
N ASP A 4 61.28 -10.54 20.02
CA ASP A 4 60.69 -9.44 19.24
C ASP A 4 59.30 -9.77 18.65
N GLY A 5 59.03 -11.04 18.33
CA GLY A 5 57.70 -11.47 17.88
C GLY A 5 56.67 -11.43 19.00
N VAL A 6 57.08 -11.76 20.23
CA VAL A 6 56.21 -11.70 21.42
C VAL A 6 55.87 -10.26 21.79
N LEU A 7 56.84 -9.34 21.70
CA LEU A 7 56.62 -7.91 21.95
C LEU A 7 55.71 -7.25 20.90
N ARG A 8 55.81 -7.64 19.63
CA ARG A 8 54.91 -7.14 18.57
C ARG A 8 53.48 -7.64 18.74
N ILE A 9 53.31 -8.89 19.17
CA ILE A 9 51.99 -9.46 19.45
C ILE A 9 51.40 -8.85 20.72
N ALA A 10 52.19 -8.63 21.77
CA ALA A 10 51.73 -7.95 22.97
C ALA A 10 51.33 -6.48 22.69
N ALA A 11 52.07 -5.78 21.83
CA ALA A 11 51.72 -4.42 21.40
C ALA A 11 50.46 -4.39 20.53
N LEU A 12 50.27 -5.39 19.65
CA LEU A 12 49.05 -5.53 18.86
C LEU A 12 47.83 -5.85 19.73
N ILE A 13 47.98 -6.73 20.73
CA ILE A 13 46.91 -7.05 21.68
C ILE A 13 46.58 -5.83 22.56
N ALA A 14 47.59 -5.07 22.99
CA ALA A 14 47.36 -3.84 23.77
C ALA A 14 46.70 -2.73 22.94
N MET A 15 47.06 -2.59 21.66
CA MET A 15 46.36 -1.67 20.75
C MET A 15 44.94 -2.16 20.45
N PHE A 16 44.72 -3.46 20.28
CA PHE A 16 43.38 -4.01 20.10
C PHE A 16 42.51 -3.81 21.36
N ALA A 17 43.08 -3.98 22.56
CA ALA A 17 42.40 -3.74 23.84
C ALA A 17 42.07 -2.25 24.08
N MET A 18 42.92 -1.32 23.61
CA MET A 18 42.63 0.11 23.67
C MET A 18 41.57 0.53 22.64
N VAL A 19 41.55 -0.08 21.45
CA VAL A 19 40.52 0.19 20.43
C VAL A 19 39.16 -0.41 20.83
N THR A 20 39.14 -1.55 21.52
CA THR A 20 37.88 -2.15 22.04
C THR A 20 37.35 -1.42 23.27
N SER A 21 38.15 -0.60 23.94
CA SER A 21 37.71 0.21 25.10
C SER A 21 37.00 1.51 24.73
N TRP A 22 36.91 1.82 23.43
CA TRP A 22 36.21 3.00 22.88
C TRP A 22 34.89 2.64 22.19
N ILE A 23 34.47 1.38 22.27
CA ILE A 23 33.10 0.99 21.92
C ILE A 23 32.31 1.13 23.23
N PRO A 24 31.40 2.11 23.35
CA PRO A 24 30.50 2.11 24.49
C PRO A 24 29.73 0.79 24.44
N MET A 25 29.92 -0.06 25.46
CA MET A 25 28.92 -1.07 25.78
C MET A 25 27.73 -0.31 26.39
N SER A 26 27.01 0.43 25.55
CA SER A 26 25.63 0.76 25.79
C SER A 26 24.89 -0.57 25.74
N VAL A 27 24.38 -0.98 26.91
CA VAL A 27 23.13 -1.75 26.97
C VAL A 27 22.17 -1.04 26.00
N PRO A 28 21.40 -1.74 25.15
CA PRO A 28 20.26 -1.08 24.52
C PRO A 28 19.38 -0.65 25.70
N SER A 29 19.45 0.62 26.08
CA SER A 29 18.23 1.23 26.54
C SER A 29 17.33 1.14 25.32
N ASP A 30 16.17 0.53 25.47
CA ASP A 30 15.02 0.81 24.63
C ASP A 30 14.73 2.30 24.77
N GLN A 31 15.56 3.13 24.16
CA GLN A 31 15.18 4.44 23.72
C GLN A 31 14.46 4.14 22.42
N LEU A 32 13.13 4.17 22.50
CA LEU A 32 12.26 4.35 21.35
C LEU A 32 12.97 5.31 20.39
N GLU A 33 13.10 4.93 19.12
CA GLU A 33 13.33 5.94 18.09
C GLU A 33 12.17 6.91 18.22
N GLN A 34 12.45 8.04 18.85
CA GLN A 34 11.52 9.15 19.01
C GLN A 34 11.34 9.72 17.61
N PHE A 35 10.40 9.16 16.86
CA PHE A 35 9.82 9.84 15.72
C PHE A 35 9.01 11.01 16.28
N GLU A 36 9.72 12.08 16.63
CA GLU A 36 9.17 13.44 16.70
C GLU A 36 8.86 13.91 15.27
N GLU A 37 7.82 13.34 14.67
CA GLU A 37 6.86 14.22 14.02
C GLU A 37 5.63 14.22 14.91
N ARG A 38 5.69 15.05 15.96
CA ARG A 38 4.49 15.68 16.49
C ARG A 38 3.75 16.19 15.25
N ARG A 39 2.62 15.59 14.89
CA ARG A 39 1.74 16.23 13.92
C ARG A 39 1.39 17.55 14.60
N GLU A 40 2.02 18.65 14.19
CA GLU A 40 1.69 19.99 14.69
C GLU A 40 0.27 20.29 14.24
N GLN A 41 -0.70 19.80 15.00
CA GLN A 41 -2.10 19.71 14.56
C GLN A 41 -2.91 20.93 14.98
N LEU A 42 -2.44 21.71 15.97
CA LEU A 42 -3.14 22.86 16.51
C LEU A 42 -2.25 24.12 16.37
N GLY A 43 -2.02 24.55 15.13
CA GLY A 43 -1.36 25.81 14.81
C GLY A 43 -2.39 26.92 14.52
N GLY A 44 -2.08 28.15 14.90
CA GLY A 44 -2.99 29.32 14.81
C GLY A 44 -3.40 29.79 13.40
N ASP A 45 -2.91 29.13 12.34
CA ASP A 45 -3.31 29.35 10.93
C ASP A 45 -4.07 28.13 10.33
N GLY A 46 -4.52 27.20 11.18
CA GLY A 46 -5.15 25.93 10.83
C GLY A 46 -6.69 25.86 11.01
N PRO A 47 -7.28 24.66 10.79
CA PRO A 47 -8.73 24.36 10.90
C PRO A 47 -9.35 24.74 12.27
N THR A 48 -10.68 24.74 12.41
CA THR A 48 -11.34 25.08 13.71
C THR A 48 -10.93 24.10 14.83
N LEU A 49 -11.08 24.49 16.10
CA LEU A 49 -10.81 23.59 17.26
C LEU A 49 -11.59 22.26 17.12
N GLU A 50 -12.85 22.32 16.69
CA GLU A 50 -13.68 21.15 16.39
C GLU A 50 -13.08 20.27 15.28
N GLU A 51 -12.68 20.86 14.14
CA GLU A 51 -12.06 20.13 13.02
C GLU A 51 -10.73 19.49 13.42
N GLN A 52 -10.02 20.12 14.36
CA GLN A 52 -8.77 19.63 14.87
C GLN A 52 -8.96 18.47 15.86
N CYS A 53 -9.82 18.64 16.87
CA CYS A 53 -10.07 17.64 17.91
C CYS A 53 -10.79 16.40 17.37
N SER A 54 -11.61 16.54 16.33
CA SER A 54 -12.28 15.41 15.66
C SER A 54 -11.38 14.49 14.86
N SER A 55 -10.11 14.86 14.68
CA SER A 55 -9.10 14.05 13.98
C SER A 55 -8.24 13.18 14.90
N ILE A 56 -8.38 13.32 16.22
CA ILE A 56 -7.60 12.61 17.23
C ILE A 56 -8.50 11.77 18.15
N THR A 57 -7.91 10.77 18.80
CA THR A 57 -8.60 10.04 19.87
C THR A 57 -8.37 10.74 21.21
N PHE A 58 -9.28 10.55 22.18
CA PHE A 58 -9.16 11.15 23.51
C PHE A 58 -7.81 10.80 24.16
N GLU A 59 -7.41 9.54 24.03
CA GLU A 59 -6.19 8.98 24.60
C GLU A 59 -4.92 9.59 23.99
N ASP A 60 -5.00 10.14 22.77
CA ASP A 60 -3.88 10.81 22.10
C ASP A 60 -3.82 12.32 22.39
N MET A 61 -4.82 12.88 23.08
CA MET A 61 -4.91 14.32 23.35
C MET A 61 -3.86 14.78 24.36
N PHE A 62 -3.48 13.95 25.33
CA PHE A 62 -2.46 14.25 26.33
C PHE A 62 -1.56 13.05 26.59
N GLU A 63 -0.28 13.30 26.81
CA GLU A 63 0.64 12.27 27.29
C GLU A 63 0.40 11.99 28.79
N TYR A 64 0.37 10.71 29.15
CA TYR A 64 0.22 10.28 30.53
C TYR A 64 1.08 9.05 30.81
N SER A 65 1.42 8.88 32.09
CA SER A 65 2.17 7.71 32.57
C SER A 65 1.26 6.54 32.94
N ARG A 66 0.00 6.82 33.31
CA ARG A 66 -1.04 5.82 33.56
C ARG A 66 -2.42 6.46 33.42
N GLY A 67 -3.37 5.75 32.82
CA GLY A 67 -4.78 6.13 32.75
C GLY A 67 -5.67 5.03 33.30
N ILE A 68 -6.74 5.40 34.00
CA ILE A 68 -7.80 4.48 34.42
C ILE A 68 -9.14 5.09 34.02
N PHE A 69 -9.96 4.30 33.32
CA PHE A 69 -11.29 4.67 32.85
C PHE A 69 -12.33 3.74 33.49
N ASP A 70 -13.17 4.30 34.34
CA ASP A 70 -14.35 3.63 34.89
C ASP A 70 -15.58 4.04 34.08
N ILE A 71 -16.22 3.06 33.43
CA ILE A 71 -17.37 3.27 32.55
C ILE A 71 -18.56 2.49 33.10
N GLU A 72 -19.63 3.19 33.47
CA GLU A 72 -20.88 2.59 33.93
C GLU A 72 -21.97 2.75 32.87
N VAL A 73 -22.30 1.65 32.19
CA VAL A 73 -23.34 1.64 31.16
C VAL A 73 -24.71 1.76 31.82
N ALA A 74 -25.54 2.68 31.32
CA ALA A 74 -26.87 2.94 31.86
C ALA A 74 -27.83 1.78 31.56
N SER A 75 -28.87 1.64 32.38
CA SER A 75 -29.86 0.55 32.26
C SER A 75 -30.64 0.54 30.95
N ASP A 76 -30.66 1.66 30.22
CA ASP A 76 -31.28 1.78 28.91
C ASP A 76 -30.34 1.42 27.76
N TRP A 77 -29.07 1.09 28.05
CA TRP A 77 -28.01 0.72 27.11
C TRP A 77 -27.68 1.79 26.05
N ASN A 78 -28.24 2.99 26.17
CA ASN A 78 -28.06 4.08 25.20
C ASN A 78 -27.06 5.14 25.66
N SER A 79 -26.57 5.03 26.90
CA SER A 79 -25.59 5.95 27.46
C SER A 79 -24.68 5.25 28.46
N ALA A 80 -23.53 5.84 28.74
CA ALA A 80 -22.65 5.42 29.83
C ALA A 80 -22.01 6.62 30.53
N GLN A 81 -21.88 6.55 31.85
CA GLN A 81 -21.13 7.53 32.62
C GLN A 81 -19.67 7.12 32.66
N VAL A 82 -18.77 8.06 32.36
CA VAL A 82 -17.32 7.86 32.37
C VAL A 82 -16.71 8.70 33.48
N THR A 83 -15.95 8.05 34.36
CA THR A 83 -15.03 8.70 35.27
C THR A 83 -13.63 8.22 34.93
N ALA A 84 -12.72 9.13 34.57
CA ALA A 84 -11.34 8.77 34.28
C ALA A 84 -10.36 9.56 35.13
N VAL A 85 -9.22 8.94 35.41
CA VAL A 85 -8.07 9.56 36.09
C VAL A 85 -6.81 9.24 35.30
N ALA A 86 -6.07 10.27 34.92
CA ALA A 86 -4.76 10.14 34.31
C ALA A 86 -3.69 10.76 35.21
N TRP A 87 -2.55 10.08 35.33
CA TRP A 87 -1.37 10.56 36.04
C TRP A 87 -0.27 10.92 35.06
N VAL A 88 0.27 12.12 35.20
CA VAL A 88 1.38 12.62 34.38
C VAL A 88 2.57 12.85 35.30
N ASN A 89 3.61 12.03 35.14
CA ASN A 89 4.79 12.03 36.00
C ASN A 89 6.05 12.36 35.21
N GLY A 90 7.08 12.84 35.89
CA GLY A 90 8.37 13.19 35.31
C GLY A 90 8.25 14.31 34.29
N SER A 91 9.09 14.28 33.25
CA SER A 91 9.11 15.29 32.18
C SER A 91 7.79 15.40 31.41
N LEU A 92 6.98 14.33 31.38
CA LEU A 92 5.66 14.37 30.73
C LEU A 92 4.78 15.48 31.30
N ALA A 93 4.94 15.84 32.58
CA ALA A 93 4.17 16.92 33.19
C ALA A 93 4.57 18.29 32.61
N ASP A 94 5.81 18.44 32.17
CA ASP A 94 6.28 19.66 31.49
C ASP A 94 5.74 19.69 30.06
N ASP A 95 5.80 18.55 29.38
CA ASP A 95 5.30 18.40 28.01
C ASP A 95 3.79 18.70 27.92
N VAL A 96 3.02 18.23 28.90
CA VAL A 96 1.59 18.57 29.04
C VAL A 96 1.39 20.05 29.34
N ARG A 97 2.13 20.66 30.28
CA ARG A 97 2.01 22.10 30.57
C ARG A 97 2.34 22.97 29.36
N ALA A 98 3.42 22.64 28.65
CA ALA A 98 3.83 23.35 27.45
C ALA A 98 2.78 23.23 26.33
N SER A 99 2.20 22.04 26.16
CA SER A 99 1.11 21.83 25.19
C SER A 99 -0.13 22.67 25.54
N LEU A 100 -0.53 22.67 26.81
CA LEU A 100 -1.68 23.45 27.29
C LEU A 100 -1.46 24.96 27.18
N ASP A 101 -0.25 25.45 27.44
CA ASP A 101 0.14 26.85 27.26
C ASP A 101 -0.04 27.30 25.79
N THR A 102 0.48 26.49 24.86
CA THR A 102 0.29 26.73 23.42
C THR A 102 -1.20 26.74 23.04
N TYR A 103 -2.03 25.84 23.57
CA TYR A 103 -3.46 25.78 23.21
C TYR A 103 -4.26 26.96 23.73
N VAL A 104 -3.95 27.43 24.95
CA VAL A 104 -4.65 28.56 25.55
C VAL A 104 -4.35 29.88 24.85
N ALA A 105 -3.21 30.01 24.16
CA ALA A 105 -2.85 31.20 23.38
C ALA A 105 -3.89 31.60 22.32
N ALA A 106 -4.70 30.65 21.84
CA ALA A 106 -5.80 30.92 20.91
C ALA A 106 -6.94 31.74 21.55
N VAL A 107 -7.09 31.69 22.87
CA VAL A 107 -8.20 32.28 23.62
C VAL A 107 -7.72 33.39 24.57
N TYR A 108 -6.52 33.25 25.14
CA TYR A 108 -5.94 34.19 26.10
C TYR A 108 -4.65 34.80 25.54
N PRO A 109 -4.52 36.14 25.51
CA PRO A 109 -3.32 36.81 25.01
C PRO A 109 -2.03 36.57 25.81
N SER A 110 -2.13 35.92 26.96
CA SER A 110 -1.01 35.57 27.85
C SER A 110 -0.45 34.17 27.59
N GLY A 111 -1.12 33.33 26.80
CA GLY A 111 -0.60 31.99 26.49
C GLY A 111 0.53 32.00 25.46
N ASP A 112 1.19 30.85 25.33
CA ASP A 112 2.39 30.61 24.50
C ASP A 112 3.57 31.54 24.88
N ASP A 113 3.71 31.83 26.17
CA ASP A 113 4.80 32.63 26.71
C ASP A 113 5.80 31.82 27.55
N GLY A 114 5.57 30.51 27.67
CA GLY A 114 6.37 29.58 28.46
C GLY A 114 6.04 29.58 29.95
N TRP A 115 4.94 30.23 30.35
CA TRP A 115 4.42 30.26 31.71
C TRP A 115 2.94 29.87 31.70
N ILE A 116 2.50 29.22 32.77
CA ILE A 116 1.08 28.88 32.94
C ILE A 116 0.56 29.50 34.23
N SER A 117 -0.54 30.25 34.11
CA SER A 117 -1.06 31.08 35.19
C SER A 117 -2.39 30.58 35.77
N THR A 118 -2.71 31.02 36.98
CA THR A 118 -4.01 30.76 37.61
C THR A 118 -5.18 31.38 36.88
N ASP A 119 -4.95 32.45 36.09
CA ASP A 119 -5.99 33.10 35.28
C ASP A 119 -6.29 32.30 34.00
N GLU A 120 -5.29 31.59 33.45
CA GLU A 120 -5.42 30.73 32.27
C GLU A 120 -6.00 29.37 32.58
N ARG A 121 -5.81 28.89 33.81
CA ARG A 121 -6.25 27.58 34.30
C ARG A 121 -7.72 27.25 33.98
N GLU A 122 -8.63 28.21 34.11
CA GLU A 122 -10.05 27.98 33.77
C GLU A 122 -10.27 27.92 32.26
N GLY A 123 -9.47 28.66 31.47
CA GLY A 123 -9.44 28.55 30.02
C GLY A 123 -8.94 27.19 29.55
N VAL A 124 -7.87 26.67 30.16
CA VAL A 124 -7.35 25.31 29.93
C VAL A 124 -8.47 24.27 30.10
N ARG A 125 -9.18 24.32 31.23
CA ARG A 125 -10.25 23.36 31.55
C ARG A 125 -11.41 23.44 30.56
N ALA A 126 -11.78 24.66 30.16
CA ALA A 126 -12.85 24.87 29.17
C ALA A 126 -12.46 24.33 27.79
N ILE A 127 -11.26 24.67 27.29
CA ILE A 127 -10.77 24.19 25.99
C ILE A 127 -10.60 22.67 25.99
N ALA A 128 -10.05 22.10 27.06
CA ALA A 128 -9.93 20.66 27.19
C ALA A 128 -11.30 19.98 27.15
N SER A 129 -12.29 20.49 27.90
CA SER A 129 -13.64 19.91 27.91
C SER A 129 -14.30 20.00 26.52
N GLU A 130 -14.19 21.15 25.84
CA GLU A 130 -14.70 21.36 24.48
C GLU A 130 -14.01 20.44 23.46
N CYS A 131 -12.68 20.29 23.54
CA CYS A 131 -11.94 19.44 22.62
C CYS A 131 -12.33 17.97 22.78
N VAL A 132 -12.44 17.49 24.01
CA VAL A 132 -12.84 16.10 24.32
C VAL A 132 -14.19 15.76 23.69
N GLU A 133 -15.18 16.66 23.75
CA GLU A 133 -16.50 16.46 23.14
C GLU A 133 -16.43 16.11 21.63
N HIS A 134 -15.40 16.58 20.95
CA HIS A 134 -15.18 16.34 19.52
C HIS A 134 -14.24 15.17 19.22
N THR A 135 -13.48 14.65 20.20
CA THR A 135 -12.56 13.53 19.99
C THR A 135 -13.28 12.23 19.62
N LEU A 136 -12.59 11.36 18.87
CA LEU A 136 -13.07 10.00 18.60
C LEU A 136 -12.86 9.11 19.82
N THR A 137 -13.87 8.32 20.17
CA THR A 137 -13.68 7.23 21.12
C THR A 137 -13.09 6.03 20.37
N ARG A 138 -12.15 5.31 21.00
CA ARG A 138 -11.56 4.08 20.44
C ARG A 138 -12.48 2.86 20.54
N MET A 139 -13.74 3.07 20.95
CA MET A 139 -14.69 2.04 21.33
C MET A 139 -15.87 2.00 20.37
N GLY A 140 -16.30 0.78 20.03
CA GLY A 140 -17.58 0.52 19.38
C GLY A 140 -18.34 -0.57 20.13
N MET A 141 -19.67 -0.50 20.13
CA MET A 141 -20.50 -1.54 20.74
C MET A 141 -21.80 -1.73 19.96
N ARG A 142 -22.07 -2.92 19.44
CA ARG A 142 -23.25 -3.17 18.59
C ARG A 142 -23.92 -4.51 18.93
N ASP A 143 -25.25 -4.53 18.86
CA ASP A 143 -26.05 -5.72 19.16
C ASP A 143 -26.15 -6.72 18.00
N GLY A 144 -26.62 -7.92 18.34
CA GLY A 144 -26.79 -9.04 17.44
C GLY A 144 -25.56 -9.95 17.38
N SER A 145 -25.50 -10.77 16.32
CA SER A 145 -24.45 -11.77 16.19
C SER A 145 -23.04 -11.15 16.14
N PRO A 146 -22.03 -11.86 16.68
CA PRO A 146 -20.66 -11.40 16.69
C PRO A 146 -20.16 -10.91 15.34
N HIS A 147 -19.47 -9.78 15.37
CA HIS A 147 -18.93 -9.13 14.17
C HIS A 147 -17.53 -8.59 14.42
N ARG A 148 -16.74 -8.47 13.34
CA ARG A 148 -15.33 -8.07 13.33
C ARG A 148 -15.06 -6.96 12.32
N GLY A 149 -16.11 -6.20 11.98
CA GLY A 149 -16.06 -5.09 11.04
C GLY A 149 -16.83 -5.39 9.76
N GLY A 150 -16.46 -4.70 8.67
CA GLY A 150 -17.06 -4.89 7.34
C GLY A 150 -18.22 -3.95 7.03
N ASP A 151 -18.78 -4.10 5.82
CA ASP A 151 -19.82 -3.23 5.29
C ASP A 151 -21.01 -3.07 6.25
N GLY A 152 -21.23 -1.85 6.74
CA GLY A 152 -22.31 -1.52 7.67
C GLY A 152 -22.02 -1.81 9.14
N THR A 153 -20.77 -2.12 9.51
CA THR A 153 -20.27 -2.15 10.89
C THR A 153 -19.38 -0.94 11.12
N ASP A 154 -19.98 0.15 11.59
CA ASP A 154 -19.24 1.34 12.01
C ASP A 154 -18.78 1.17 13.45
N TRP A 155 -17.47 1.09 13.65
CA TRP A 155 -16.84 1.00 14.96
C TRP A 155 -16.90 2.31 15.74
N LYS A 156 -17.30 3.43 15.12
CA LYS A 156 -17.42 4.76 15.73
C LYS A 156 -18.84 5.05 16.23
N ASN A 157 -19.51 4.06 16.77
CA ASN A 157 -20.89 4.23 17.19
C ASN A 157 -21.04 4.68 18.66
N ILE A 158 -19.92 4.84 19.37
CA ILE A 158 -19.85 5.47 20.70
C ILE A 158 -19.21 6.84 20.55
N SER A 159 -19.90 7.88 21.03
CA SER A 159 -19.44 9.26 20.98
C SER A 159 -19.67 9.96 22.31
N TRP A 160 -18.95 11.04 22.57
CA TRP A 160 -19.23 11.91 23.72
C TRP A 160 -20.60 12.58 23.57
N THR A 161 -21.31 12.77 24.68
CA THR A 161 -22.54 13.55 24.74
C THR A 161 -22.19 15.04 24.81
N GLU A 162 -22.77 15.82 23.89
CA GLU A 162 -22.56 17.28 23.82
C GLU A 162 -22.92 17.99 25.14
N ASN A 163 -22.06 18.89 25.60
CA ASN A 163 -22.19 19.65 26.85
C ASN A 163 -22.22 18.81 28.14
N ASP A 164 -21.79 17.55 28.10
CA ASP A 164 -21.72 16.67 29.28
C ASP A 164 -20.33 16.07 29.46
N VAL A 165 -19.31 16.91 29.24
CA VAL A 165 -17.90 16.60 29.46
C VAL A 165 -17.30 17.65 30.39
N LEU A 166 -16.64 17.19 31.45
CA LEU A 166 -15.94 18.03 32.41
C LEU A 166 -14.53 17.49 32.63
N VAL A 167 -13.53 18.31 32.28
CA VAL A 167 -12.12 18.04 32.57
C VAL A 167 -11.68 18.89 33.76
N GLU A 168 -11.15 18.23 34.79
CA GLU A 168 -10.50 18.88 35.93
C GLU A 168 -9.02 18.51 36.00
N GLU A 169 -8.23 19.33 36.68
CA GLU A 169 -6.81 19.07 36.88
C GLU A 169 -6.37 19.31 38.33
N TRP A 170 -5.27 18.68 38.70
CA TRP A 170 -4.49 19.02 39.88
C TRP A 170 -3.03 19.25 39.53
N ASN A 171 -2.50 20.30 40.14
CA ASN A 171 -1.10 20.71 40.08
C ASN A 171 -0.63 21.27 38.72
N LEU A 172 -1.55 21.77 37.88
CA LEU A 172 -1.21 22.55 36.68
C LEU A 172 -0.37 23.77 37.03
N VAL A 173 -0.79 24.51 38.07
CA VAL A 173 -0.07 25.66 38.66
C VAL A 173 0.23 25.36 40.13
N PRO A 174 1.39 24.76 40.46
CA PRO A 174 1.76 24.46 41.84
C PRO A 174 1.96 25.75 42.65
N LEU A 175 1.18 25.94 43.71
CA LEU A 175 1.19 27.18 44.52
C LEU A 175 2.48 27.38 45.35
N ARG A 176 3.34 26.36 45.41
CA ARG A 176 4.59 26.33 46.17
C ARG A 176 5.79 26.04 45.28
N HIS A 177 5.65 26.30 43.99
CA HIS A 177 6.74 26.17 43.04
C HIS A 177 7.86 27.14 43.38
N SER A 178 9.12 26.68 43.38
CA SER A 178 10.29 27.51 43.68
C SER A 178 10.43 28.74 42.78
N GLU A 179 10.00 28.59 41.51
CA GLU A 179 10.00 29.66 40.49
C GLU A 179 8.66 30.43 40.36
N ILE A 180 7.72 30.28 41.30
CA ILE A 180 6.42 30.99 41.24
C ILE A 180 6.58 32.52 41.24
N ARG A 181 5.79 33.22 40.42
CA ARG A 181 5.79 34.69 40.37
C ARG A 181 4.41 35.29 40.13
N ASP A 182 4.28 36.58 40.40
CA ASP A 182 3.08 37.36 40.06
C ASP A 182 2.92 37.45 38.53
N CYS A 183 1.70 37.34 38.02
CA CYS A 183 1.44 37.39 36.58
C CYS A 183 1.85 38.73 35.96
N THR A 184 2.49 38.66 34.78
CA THR A 184 3.06 39.85 34.13
C THR A 184 2.21 40.42 32.99
N GLY A 185 1.11 39.74 32.65
CA GLY A 185 0.20 40.07 31.55
C GLY A 185 -0.70 41.29 31.77
N PHE A 186 -1.06 41.98 30.67
CA PHE A 186 -2.04 43.06 30.72
C PHE A 186 -3.46 42.49 30.87
N GLY A 187 -4.08 42.73 32.02
CA GLY A 187 -5.45 42.27 32.31
C GLY A 187 -5.55 41.14 33.34
N SER A 188 -4.41 40.67 33.86
CA SER A 188 -4.36 39.67 34.93
C SER A 188 -5.03 40.15 36.22
N SER A 189 -5.63 39.21 36.95
CA SER A 189 -6.24 39.42 38.25
C SER A 189 -5.18 39.80 39.29
N SER A 190 -5.60 40.47 40.37
CA SER A 190 -4.67 40.99 41.39
C SER A 190 -4.01 39.91 42.25
N ASP A 191 -4.53 38.69 42.19
CA ASP A 191 -4.11 37.49 42.90
C ASP A 191 -3.57 36.40 41.96
N CYS A 192 -3.34 36.75 40.69
CA CYS A 192 -2.81 35.85 39.68
C CYS A 192 -1.34 35.51 39.95
N VAL A 193 -1.03 34.21 39.92
CA VAL A 193 0.34 33.68 39.95
C VAL A 193 0.59 32.77 38.75
N GLU A 194 1.84 32.72 38.30
CA GLU A 194 2.28 31.90 37.17
C GLU A 194 3.56 31.13 37.52
N VAL A 195 3.71 29.96 36.90
CA VAL A 195 4.87 29.05 37.01
C VAL A 195 5.39 28.74 35.62
N PRO A 196 6.68 28.41 35.44
CA PRO A 196 7.17 28.03 34.12
C PRO A 196 6.54 26.70 33.67
N VAL A 197 6.30 26.54 32.38
CA VAL A 197 5.77 25.26 31.83
C VAL A 197 6.75 24.11 32.03
N ALA A 198 8.04 24.41 32.00
CA ALA A 198 9.13 23.49 32.32
C ALA A 198 9.98 24.09 33.45
N PRO A 199 10.08 23.43 34.62
CA PRO A 199 10.88 23.91 35.74
C PRO A 199 12.39 23.83 35.44
N ASP A 200 13.19 24.51 36.26
CA ASP A 200 14.64 24.50 36.15
C ASP A 200 15.29 23.13 36.45
N SER A 201 16.63 23.09 36.46
CA SER A 201 17.38 21.85 36.67
C SER A 201 17.17 21.20 38.04
N ASP A 202 16.74 21.97 39.05
CA ASP A 202 16.49 21.47 40.40
C ASP A 202 15.06 20.90 40.53
N ARG A 203 14.14 21.25 39.61
CA ARG A 203 12.81 20.66 39.44
C ARG A 203 11.96 20.66 40.72
N ASP A 204 12.06 21.75 41.50
CA ASP A 204 11.40 21.94 42.80
C ASP A 204 10.03 22.61 42.61
N CYS A 205 8.98 21.77 42.61
CA CYS A 205 7.59 22.20 42.42
C CYS A 205 6.81 22.36 43.74
N ASP A 206 7.39 21.96 44.89
CA ASP A 206 6.83 22.20 46.22
C ASP A 206 7.94 22.40 47.26
N GLU A 207 8.25 23.67 47.57
CA GLU A 207 9.30 24.06 48.51
C GLU A 207 9.16 23.45 49.93
N ASP A 208 7.98 22.92 50.29
CA ASP A 208 7.76 22.25 51.58
C ASP A 208 8.15 20.75 51.57
N VAL A 209 8.42 20.18 50.40
CA VAL A 209 8.87 18.79 50.24
C VAL A 209 10.39 18.77 50.21
N ASP A 210 10.98 17.91 51.04
CA ASP A 210 12.43 17.74 51.06
C ASP A 210 12.86 16.96 49.81
N ALA A 211 13.76 17.52 49.00
CA ALA A 211 14.32 16.88 47.80
C ALA A 211 14.88 15.46 48.05
N SER A 212 15.24 15.11 49.30
CA SER A 212 15.66 13.76 49.67
C SER A 212 14.52 12.72 49.75
N ALA A 213 13.26 13.15 49.66
CA ALA A 213 12.07 12.30 49.70
C ALA A 213 11.84 11.51 48.39
N ASN A 214 12.50 11.89 47.29
CA ASN A 214 12.38 11.23 45.98
C ASN A 214 10.91 11.08 45.52
N VAL A 215 10.12 12.13 45.71
CA VAL A 215 8.74 12.24 45.27
C VAL A 215 8.72 13.13 44.04
N ASP A 216 7.94 12.78 43.03
CA ASP A 216 7.66 13.68 41.92
C ASP A 216 6.64 14.74 42.36
N GLU A 217 7.17 15.90 42.74
CA GLU A 217 6.42 17.09 43.19
C GLU A 217 5.71 17.79 42.02
N CYS A 218 6.26 17.67 40.82
CA CYS A 218 5.76 18.33 39.61
C CYS A 218 4.66 17.53 38.90
N ARG A 219 4.38 16.31 39.37
CA ARG A 219 3.36 15.44 38.78
C ARG A 219 2.01 16.14 38.69
N MET A 220 1.25 15.79 37.67
CA MET A 220 -0.12 16.28 37.47
C MET A 220 -1.11 15.14 37.48
N MET A 221 -2.36 15.47 37.81
CA MET A 221 -3.48 14.57 37.65
C MET A 221 -4.55 15.25 36.79
N LEU A 222 -5.11 14.51 35.85
CA LEU A 222 -6.25 14.93 35.05
C LEU A 222 -7.43 14.04 35.41
N TRP A 223 -8.59 14.66 35.60
CA TRP A 223 -9.86 13.97 35.81
C TRP A 223 -10.79 14.26 34.67
N LEU A 224 -11.52 13.23 34.26
CA LEU A 224 -12.63 13.33 33.33
C LEU A 224 -13.89 12.86 34.03
N ASN A 225 -14.95 13.66 33.94
CA ASN A 225 -16.30 13.21 34.20
C ASN A 225 -17.12 13.53 32.96
N ALA A 226 -17.62 12.50 32.29
CA ALA A 226 -18.28 12.66 31.02
C ALA A 226 -19.41 11.65 30.82
N THR A 227 -20.27 11.91 29.86
CA THR A 227 -21.27 10.94 29.38
C THR A 227 -20.97 10.55 27.95
N LEU A 228 -21.04 9.24 27.68
CA LEU A 228 -21.01 8.65 26.35
C LEU A 228 -22.44 8.40 25.87
N THR A 229 -22.66 8.63 24.59
CA THR A 229 -23.82 8.15 23.84
C THR A 229 -23.46 6.83 23.19
N ILE A 230 -24.26 5.80 23.44
CA ILE A 230 -24.14 4.48 22.82
C ILE A 230 -25.30 4.36 21.82
N SER A 231 -24.98 4.04 20.58
CA SER A 231 -25.97 3.78 19.54
C SER A 231 -25.91 2.32 19.08
N ASN A 232 -27.00 1.80 18.52
CA ASN A 232 -27.10 0.43 17.97
C ASN A 232 -27.10 -0.70 19.03
N ILE A 233 -27.73 -0.46 20.18
CA ILE A 233 -28.05 -1.50 21.16
C ILE A 233 -29.54 -1.43 21.50
N ASP A 234 -30.35 -2.18 20.76
CA ASP A 234 -31.78 -2.36 21.02
C ASP A 234 -32.03 -3.63 21.87
N ASP A 235 -31.22 -4.67 21.68
CA ASP A 235 -31.30 -5.94 22.42
C ASP A 235 -29.92 -6.34 23.00
N PRO A 236 -29.69 -6.14 24.32
CA PRO A 236 -28.41 -6.45 24.95
C PRO A 236 -28.24 -7.95 25.28
N SER A 237 -29.04 -8.84 24.69
CA SER A 237 -28.90 -10.28 24.89
C SER A 237 -27.70 -10.88 24.15
N GLU A 238 -27.20 -10.20 23.11
CA GLU A 238 -26.00 -10.54 22.34
C GLU A 238 -25.41 -9.25 21.74
N PHE A 239 -24.12 -8.98 21.95
CA PHE A 239 -23.45 -7.81 21.40
C PHE A 239 -21.93 -8.01 21.32
N THR A 240 -21.26 -7.27 20.42
CA THR A 240 -19.80 -7.17 20.38
C THR A 240 -19.37 -5.79 20.84
N LEU A 241 -18.42 -5.75 21.78
CA LEU A 241 -17.63 -4.56 22.09
C LEU A 241 -16.29 -4.67 21.37
N ALA A 242 -15.93 -3.66 20.61
CA ALA A 242 -14.62 -3.54 19.99
C ALA A 242 -13.85 -2.34 20.51
N PHE A 243 -12.54 -2.50 20.57
CA PHE A 243 -11.64 -1.48 21.05
C PHE A 243 -10.37 -1.43 20.19
N ASN A 244 -9.99 -0.24 19.73
CA ASN A 244 -8.74 -0.02 19.01
C ASN A 244 -7.59 0.28 20.00
N ALA A 245 -6.75 -0.72 20.24
CA ALA A 245 -5.65 -0.67 21.21
C ALA A 245 -4.33 -0.10 20.64
N SER A 246 -4.32 0.32 19.38
CA SER A 246 -3.12 0.78 18.68
C SER A 246 -2.42 1.97 19.35
N ASN A 247 -1.10 1.92 19.49
CA ASN A 247 -0.28 2.97 20.10
C ASN A 247 -0.72 3.33 21.53
N MET A 248 -1.06 2.33 22.34
CA MET A 248 -1.51 2.56 23.71
C MET A 248 -0.81 1.63 24.69
N SER A 249 -0.42 2.18 25.83
CA SER A 249 0.13 1.41 26.95
C SER A 249 -0.24 2.06 28.28
N ASN A 250 -0.22 1.27 29.36
CA ASN A 250 -0.48 1.75 30.73
C ASN A 250 -1.88 2.37 30.94
N VAL A 251 -2.87 1.88 30.19
CA VAL A 251 -4.29 2.24 30.37
C VAL A 251 -5.06 1.03 30.86
N GLU A 252 -6.06 1.29 31.69
CA GLU A 252 -6.99 0.28 32.19
C GLU A 252 -8.41 0.78 31.97
N TYR A 253 -9.27 -0.07 31.41
CA TYR A 253 -10.68 0.21 31.25
C TYR A 253 -11.48 -0.75 32.11
N HIS A 254 -12.47 -0.22 32.84
CA HIS A 254 -13.38 -0.97 33.68
C HIS A 254 -14.83 -0.65 33.26
N ILE A 255 -15.44 -1.54 32.50
CA ILE A 255 -16.79 -1.38 31.97
C ILE A 255 -17.76 -2.18 32.83
N LYS A 256 -18.63 -1.49 33.56
CA LYS A 256 -19.72 -2.09 34.34
C LYS A 256 -21.01 -2.08 33.51
N PHE A 257 -21.53 -3.27 33.22
CA PHE A 257 -22.80 -3.43 32.50
C PHE A 257 -24.00 -3.41 33.46
N PRO A 258 -25.21 -3.02 32.98
CA PRO A 258 -26.44 -3.19 33.73
C PRO A 258 -26.69 -4.65 34.12
N VAL A 259 -27.35 -4.87 35.25
CA VAL A 259 -27.74 -6.21 35.72
C VAL A 259 -28.58 -6.90 34.65
N THR A 260 -28.00 -7.93 34.03
CA THR A 260 -28.60 -8.67 32.92
C THR A 260 -28.44 -10.16 33.20
N GLU A 261 -29.57 -10.85 33.36
CA GLU A 261 -29.57 -12.25 33.79
C GLU A 261 -28.87 -13.14 32.76
N GLY A 262 -27.82 -13.85 33.19
CA GLY A 262 -27.07 -14.78 32.35
C GLY A 262 -26.05 -14.13 31.41
N LEU A 263 -25.83 -12.82 31.49
CA LEU A 263 -24.81 -12.13 30.69
C LEU A 263 -23.42 -12.68 31.01
N ARG A 264 -22.70 -13.09 29.98
CA ARG A 264 -21.34 -13.62 30.05
C ARG A 264 -20.56 -13.21 28.81
N LEU A 265 -19.23 -13.22 28.94
CA LEU A 265 -18.35 -13.19 27.78
C LEU A 265 -18.43 -14.53 27.06
N ASP A 266 -18.64 -14.48 25.75
CA ASP A 266 -18.64 -15.64 24.86
C ASP A 266 -17.25 -15.89 24.28
N MET A 267 -16.62 -14.83 23.76
CA MET A 267 -15.27 -14.90 23.23
C MET A 267 -14.57 -13.56 23.35
N TRP A 268 -13.26 -13.63 23.55
CA TRP A 268 -12.36 -12.49 23.54
C TRP A 268 -11.23 -12.74 22.56
N GLU A 269 -10.96 -11.77 21.70
CA GLU A 269 -9.95 -11.86 20.66
C GLU A 269 -9.09 -10.62 20.64
N GLU A 270 -7.79 -10.86 20.44
CA GLU A 270 -6.74 -9.89 20.16
C GLU A 270 -6.33 -10.11 18.70
N CYS A 271 -6.55 -9.10 17.86
CA CYS A 271 -6.40 -9.16 16.42
C CYS A 271 -5.36 -8.15 15.94
N GLU A 272 -4.21 -8.67 15.52
CA GLU A 272 -3.10 -7.88 14.99
C GLU A 272 -3.27 -7.46 13.53
N GLY A 273 -2.46 -6.48 13.11
CA GLY A 273 -2.25 -6.16 11.70
C GLY A 273 -3.20 -5.08 11.17
N ARG A 274 -3.80 -4.28 12.04
CA ARG A 274 -4.45 -3.03 11.63
C ARG A 274 -3.43 -2.09 11.02
N ASP A 275 -3.73 -1.55 9.85
CA ASP A 275 -2.97 -0.42 9.31
C ASP A 275 -3.50 0.89 9.91
N VAL A 276 -2.78 1.42 10.88
CA VAL A 276 -3.14 2.67 11.57
C VAL A 276 -2.87 3.93 10.73
N GLU A 277 -2.22 3.79 9.57
CA GLU A 277 -1.90 4.90 8.67
C GLU A 277 -3.06 5.24 7.72
N VAL A 278 -4.01 4.33 7.53
CA VAL A 278 -5.25 4.57 6.78
C VAL A 278 -6.17 5.48 7.60
N GLU A 279 -6.91 6.38 6.94
CA GLU A 279 -7.81 7.31 7.62
C GLU A 279 -8.67 6.60 8.65
N THR A 280 -8.76 7.21 9.84
CA THR A 280 -9.43 6.72 11.05
C THR A 280 -10.91 6.35 10.84
N GLY A 281 -11.48 6.48 9.63
CA GLY A 281 -12.89 6.34 9.24
C GLY A 281 -13.36 4.95 8.82
N ASP A 282 -12.47 4.12 8.28
CA ASP A 282 -12.82 2.77 7.82
C ASP A 282 -11.91 1.75 8.51
N TYR A 283 -12.42 0.54 8.73
CA TYR A 283 -11.56 -0.57 9.11
C TYR A 283 -10.45 -0.69 8.05
N ALA A 284 -9.21 -0.39 8.43
CA ALA A 284 -8.06 -0.22 7.54
C ALA A 284 -7.54 -1.54 6.92
N GLY A 285 -8.36 -2.60 6.90
CA GLY A 285 -7.97 -3.94 6.49
C GLY A 285 -9.16 -4.82 6.12
N ILE A 286 -8.95 -6.13 6.09
CA ILE A 286 -10.02 -7.11 5.96
C ILE A 286 -10.49 -7.48 7.38
N ALA A 287 -11.79 -7.33 7.65
CA ALA A 287 -12.39 -7.74 8.91
C ALA A 287 -12.04 -9.22 9.19
N PRO A 288 -11.42 -9.56 10.33
CA PRO A 288 -11.05 -10.93 10.64
C PRO A 288 -12.29 -11.78 10.82
N LEU A 289 -12.13 -13.08 10.73
CA LEU A 289 -13.22 -13.98 11.03
C LEU A 289 -13.31 -14.13 12.54
N ARG A 290 -14.55 -14.28 13.02
CA ARG A 290 -14.78 -14.62 14.42
C ARG A 290 -14.01 -15.89 14.78
N GLY A 291 -13.16 -15.80 15.79
CA GLY A 291 -12.39 -16.93 16.32
C GLY A 291 -11.12 -17.23 15.52
N SER A 292 -10.76 -16.40 14.53
CA SER A 292 -9.54 -16.60 13.74
C SER A 292 -8.36 -15.75 14.17
N CYS A 293 -8.56 -14.84 15.12
CA CYS A 293 -7.48 -13.96 15.56
C CYS A 293 -6.46 -14.70 16.43
N VAL A 294 -5.20 -14.33 16.25
CA VAL A 294 -4.06 -14.93 16.94
C VAL A 294 -3.37 -13.82 17.69
N GLY A 295 -3.81 -13.61 18.93
CA GLY A 295 -3.21 -12.63 19.80
C GLY A 295 -1.79 -13.01 20.21
N ASP A 296 -0.93 -12.01 20.38
CA ASP A 296 0.43 -12.19 20.89
C ASP A 296 0.49 -12.17 22.43
N GLY A 297 -0.65 -11.92 23.08
CA GLY A 297 -0.81 -11.83 24.52
C GLY A 297 -0.35 -10.48 25.11
N SER A 298 -0.25 -9.45 24.28
CA SER A 298 0.08 -8.10 24.71
C SER A 298 -1.05 -7.53 25.59
N SER A 299 -2.29 -7.70 25.15
CA SER A 299 -3.48 -7.26 25.86
C SER A 299 -4.06 -8.35 26.74
N THR A 300 -4.67 -7.96 27.86
CA THR A 300 -5.31 -8.91 28.80
C THR A 300 -6.66 -8.43 29.28
N TYR A 301 -7.47 -9.34 29.83
CA TYR A 301 -8.78 -9.01 30.39
C TYR A 301 -9.09 -9.76 31.70
N GLU A 302 -10.03 -9.20 32.45
CA GLU A 302 -10.61 -9.77 33.66
C GLU A 302 -12.14 -9.56 33.65
N LEU A 303 -12.88 -10.55 34.18
CA LEU A 303 -14.32 -10.48 34.38
C LEU A 303 -14.65 -10.66 35.85
N VAL A 304 -15.44 -9.75 36.40
CA VAL A 304 -15.90 -9.79 37.79
C VAL A 304 -17.42 -9.69 37.83
N GLU A 305 -18.08 -10.70 38.38
CA GLU A 305 -19.50 -10.62 38.75
C GLU A 305 -19.60 -9.92 40.12
N ASN A 306 -20.29 -8.78 40.14
CA ASN A 306 -20.46 -7.96 41.33
C ASN A 306 -21.54 -8.52 42.26
N ASP A 307 -21.52 -8.12 43.54
CA ASP A 307 -22.52 -8.53 44.54
C ASP A 307 -23.97 -8.17 44.16
N ASP A 308 -24.17 -7.17 43.30
CA ASP A 308 -25.47 -6.73 42.78
C ASP A 308 -25.95 -7.52 41.55
N GLY A 309 -25.14 -8.47 41.06
CA GLY A 309 -25.42 -9.28 39.86
C GLY A 309 -25.05 -8.59 38.55
N SER A 310 -24.42 -7.41 38.58
CA SER A 310 -23.84 -6.79 37.39
C SER A 310 -22.49 -7.42 37.04
N LEU A 311 -22.10 -7.31 35.76
CA LEU A 311 -20.81 -7.80 35.26
C LEU A 311 -19.88 -6.61 35.01
N THR A 312 -18.68 -6.66 35.54
CA THR A 312 -17.59 -5.72 35.22
C THR A 312 -16.57 -6.42 34.32
N TYR A 313 -16.41 -5.89 33.11
CA TYR A 313 -15.37 -6.27 32.16
C TYR A 313 -14.22 -5.29 32.26
N SER A 314 -13.05 -5.79 32.64
CA SER A 314 -11.82 -5.00 32.69
C SER A 314 -10.86 -5.47 31.63
N PHE A 315 -10.21 -4.55 30.92
CA PHE A 315 -9.17 -4.90 29.96
C PHE A 315 -7.99 -3.92 30.03
N TYR A 316 -6.83 -4.47 29.70
CA TYR A 316 -5.51 -3.86 29.88
C TYR A 316 -4.77 -3.93 28.53
N PRO A 317 -5.06 -2.98 27.64
CA PRO A 317 -4.46 -2.93 26.32
C PRO A 317 -2.97 -2.56 26.39
N HIS A 318 -2.13 -3.20 25.57
CA HIS A 318 -0.69 -2.92 25.54
C HIS A 318 -0.07 -3.08 24.15
N MET A 319 -0.30 -2.11 23.27
CA MET A 319 0.31 -2.08 21.95
C MET A 319 1.16 -0.81 21.73
N PRO A 320 2.42 -0.79 22.22
CA PRO A 320 3.33 0.34 22.01
C PRO A 320 3.99 0.35 20.63
N GLN A 321 3.80 -0.70 19.81
CA GLN A 321 4.42 -0.78 18.49
C GLN A 321 3.61 0.02 17.45
N TRP A 322 4.33 0.64 16.52
CA TRP A 322 3.78 1.43 15.41
C TRP A 322 4.55 1.07 14.12
N PRO A 323 3.91 0.99 12.94
CA PRO A 323 2.51 1.27 12.61
C PRO A 323 1.57 0.04 12.68
N SER A 324 2.02 -1.08 13.23
CA SER A 324 1.10 -2.22 13.41
C SER A 324 0.11 -1.89 14.54
N GLY A 325 -1.18 -1.87 14.24
CA GLY A 325 -2.23 -1.69 15.24
C GLY A 325 -2.87 -3.01 15.67
N GLU A 326 -3.63 -2.92 16.77
CA GLU A 326 -4.31 -4.02 17.44
C GLU A 326 -5.79 -3.68 17.64
N ASP A 327 -6.66 -4.64 17.38
CA ASP A 327 -8.07 -4.62 17.77
C ASP A 327 -8.37 -5.66 18.84
N LEU A 328 -9.13 -5.23 19.84
CA LEU A 328 -9.72 -6.12 20.84
C LEU A 328 -11.20 -6.30 20.54
N PHE A 329 -11.66 -7.54 20.50
CA PHE A 329 -13.08 -7.88 20.41
C PHE A 329 -13.53 -8.66 21.62
N ALA A 330 -14.60 -8.22 22.26
CA ALA A 330 -15.28 -8.91 23.34
C ALA A 330 -16.74 -9.16 22.94
N ASP A 331 -17.07 -10.42 22.65
CA ASP A 331 -18.44 -10.85 22.35
C ASP A 331 -19.15 -11.22 23.65
N PHE A 332 -20.27 -10.59 23.95
CA PHE A 332 -21.11 -10.92 25.11
C PHE A 332 -22.42 -11.56 24.68
N THR A 333 -22.93 -12.47 25.50
CA THR A 333 -24.21 -13.14 25.26
C THR A 333 -24.89 -13.55 26.56
N THR A 334 -26.21 -13.71 26.51
CA THR A 334 -27.04 -14.36 27.54
C THR A 334 -27.38 -15.81 27.20
N ALA A 335 -26.95 -16.28 26.02
CA ALA A 335 -27.14 -17.67 25.61
C ALA A 335 -26.37 -18.61 26.56
N PRO A 336 -26.90 -19.84 26.80
CA PRO A 336 -26.20 -20.83 27.59
C PRO A 336 -24.83 -21.14 26.98
N ILE A 337 -23.88 -21.58 27.82
CA ILE A 337 -22.56 -22.01 27.36
C ILE A 337 -22.75 -23.10 26.29
N PRO A 338 -22.10 -22.96 25.11
CA PRO A 338 -22.22 -23.95 24.05
C PRO A 338 -21.73 -25.32 24.54
N VAL A 339 -22.31 -26.37 23.96
CA VAL A 339 -21.80 -27.72 24.16
C VAL A 339 -20.56 -27.86 23.29
N ASP A 340 -19.47 -28.33 23.88
CA ASP A 340 -18.24 -28.71 23.19
C ASP A 340 -18.55 -29.77 22.13
N ASN A 341 -18.37 -29.42 20.86
CA ASN A 341 -18.64 -30.25 19.69
C ASN A 341 -17.35 -30.36 18.87
N PRO A 342 -17.16 -31.45 18.10
CA PRO A 342 -16.01 -31.52 17.21
C PRO A 342 -16.02 -30.38 16.19
N PRO A 343 -14.84 -29.85 15.82
CA PRO A 343 -14.71 -28.83 14.79
C PRO A 343 -15.30 -29.34 13.48
N GLN A 344 -15.76 -28.44 12.62
CA GLN A 344 -16.36 -28.83 11.33
C GLN A 344 -15.65 -28.18 10.17
N TRP A 345 -15.48 -28.93 9.09
CA TRP A 345 -15.02 -28.35 7.82
C TRP A 345 -16.09 -27.44 7.23
N THR A 346 -15.67 -26.30 6.70
CA THR A 346 -16.54 -25.35 6.00
C THR A 346 -16.71 -25.71 4.51
N ASP A 347 -17.54 -24.94 3.82
CA ASP A 347 -17.68 -24.98 2.37
C ASP A 347 -16.54 -24.23 1.64
N ASP A 348 -15.82 -23.35 2.33
CA ASP A 348 -14.64 -22.64 1.80
C ASP A 348 -13.38 -23.50 1.87
N ALA A 349 -13.39 -24.55 2.69
CA ALA A 349 -12.33 -25.54 2.77
C ALA A 349 -12.23 -26.37 1.49
N PRO A 350 -11.02 -26.77 1.08
CA PRO A 350 -10.82 -27.69 -0.01
C PRO A 350 -11.67 -28.95 0.04
N ASP A 351 -12.41 -29.23 -1.03
CA ASP A 351 -13.19 -30.46 -1.18
C ASP A 351 -12.31 -31.69 -0.93
N ASP A 352 -12.86 -32.69 -0.25
CA ASP A 352 -12.19 -33.97 -0.04
C ASP A 352 -11.91 -34.66 -1.39
N GLU A 353 -10.78 -35.36 -1.50
CA GLU A 353 -10.28 -36.03 -2.71
C GLU A 353 -9.94 -35.10 -3.89
N SER A 354 -9.85 -33.78 -3.66
CA SER A 354 -9.49 -32.80 -4.70
C SER A 354 -7.99 -32.77 -5.03
N TRP A 355 -7.67 -32.17 -6.18
CA TRP A 355 -6.32 -32.10 -6.75
C TRP A 355 -5.78 -30.67 -6.77
N PHE A 356 -4.56 -30.49 -6.27
CA PHE A 356 -3.83 -29.23 -6.18
C PHE A 356 -2.63 -29.20 -7.15
N PRO A 357 -2.82 -28.72 -8.38
CA PRO A 357 -1.74 -28.56 -9.33
C PRO A 357 -0.78 -27.44 -8.91
N ARG A 358 0.53 -27.74 -8.99
CA ARG A 358 1.62 -26.79 -8.72
C ARG A 358 2.48 -26.61 -9.96
N ALA A 359 2.94 -25.39 -10.19
CA ALA A 359 3.74 -25.04 -11.36
C ALA A 359 5.14 -25.69 -11.36
N SER A 360 5.67 -25.97 -10.17
CA SER A 360 6.98 -26.59 -10.00
C SER A 360 7.00 -27.47 -8.75
N GLY A 361 8.00 -28.34 -8.66
CA GLY A 361 8.23 -29.17 -7.46
C GLY A 361 9.40 -28.65 -6.62
N GLY A 362 9.43 -29.02 -5.34
CA GLY A 362 10.32 -28.47 -4.32
C GLY A 362 9.53 -27.99 -3.09
N ALA A 363 10.23 -27.54 -2.05
CA ALA A 363 9.64 -26.97 -0.85
C ALA A 363 8.85 -25.69 -1.15
N GLN A 364 7.56 -25.68 -0.79
CA GLN A 364 6.62 -24.58 -1.05
C GLN A 364 5.57 -24.50 0.06
N VAL A 365 5.07 -23.29 0.31
CA VAL A 365 3.83 -23.08 1.07
C VAL A 365 2.64 -23.43 0.17
N ILE A 366 1.75 -24.27 0.68
CA ILE A 366 0.57 -24.76 -0.05
C ILE A 366 -0.71 -24.08 0.44
N ALA A 367 -0.79 -23.76 1.72
CA ALA A 367 -1.87 -22.99 2.31
C ALA A 367 -1.30 -22.13 3.45
N ASN A 368 -1.68 -20.86 3.48
CA ASN A 368 -1.31 -19.94 4.55
C ASN A 368 -2.48 -19.75 5.54
N TRP A 369 -2.29 -18.92 6.57
CA TRP A 369 -3.36 -18.68 7.54
C TRP A 369 -4.63 -18.08 6.93
N ASN A 370 -4.52 -17.27 5.87
CA ASN A 370 -5.68 -16.72 5.19
C ASN A 370 -6.55 -17.79 4.54
N ASP A 371 -5.93 -18.88 4.06
CA ASP A 371 -6.66 -20.04 3.57
C ASP A 371 -7.19 -20.87 4.74
N ILE A 372 -6.31 -21.23 5.68
CA ILE A 372 -6.59 -22.22 6.74
C ILE A 372 -7.64 -21.72 7.74
N GLN A 373 -7.66 -20.42 8.05
CA GLN A 373 -8.67 -19.85 8.96
C GLN A 373 -10.10 -20.03 8.45
N ASN A 374 -10.27 -20.19 7.13
CA ASN A 374 -11.55 -20.43 6.50
C ASN A 374 -11.92 -21.91 6.45
N TRP A 375 -11.00 -22.84 6.75
CA TRP A 375 -11.25 -24.27 6.55
C TRP A 375 -12.14 -24.90 7.61
N PHE A 376 -12.12 -24.33 8.82
CA PHE A 376 -12.78 -24.90 9.98
C PHE A 376 -13.71 -23.88 10.63
N VAL A 377 -14.75 -24.41 11.26
CA VAL A 377 -15.60 -23.67 12.21
C VAL A 377 -15.69 -24.45 13.49
N ASP A 378 -15.58 -23.73 14.60
CA ASP A 378 -15.61 -24.25 15.96
C ASP A 378 -16.21 -23.17 16.88
N GLU A 379 -16.89 -23.59 17.92
CA GLU A 379 -17.41 -22.73 18.99
C GLU A 379 -16.31 -22.01 19.78
N ALA A 380 -15.13 -22.63 19.95
CA ALA A 380 -13.96 -22.04 20.60
C ALA A 380 -13.09 -21.19 19.65
N GLY A 381 -13.46 -21.14 18.36
CA GLY A 381 -12.76 -20.41 17.32
C GLY A 381 -11.60 -21.19 16.68
N THR A 382 -11.43 -20.99 15.36
CA THR A 382 -10.45 -21.68 14.52
C THR A 382 -9.00 -21.47 14.96
N ALA A 383 -8.66 -20.32 15.55
CA ALA A 383 -7.33 -20.02 16.07
C ALA A 383 -6.93 -20.95 17.24
N SER A 384 -7.92 -21.55 17.92
CA SER A 384 -7.71 -22.46 19.05
C SER A 384 -7.43 -23.90 18.62
N LEU A 385 -7.65 -24.24 17.34
CA LEU A 385 -7.49 -25.58 16.79
C LEU A 385 -6.02 -25.91 16.49
N GLU A 386 -5.66 -27.17 16.71
CA GLU A 386 -4.44 -27.77 16.17
C GLU A 386 -4.74 -28.33 14.77
N VAL A 387 -4.06 -27.82 13.75
CA VAL A 387 -4.17 -28.35 12.38
C VAL A 387 -3.10 -29.42 12.20
N SER A 388 -3.53 -30.68 12.08
CA SER A 388 -2.66 -31.83 11.91
C SER A 388 -2.70 -32.32 10.46
N CYS A 389 -1.62 -32.09 9.72
CA CYS A 389 -1.44 -32.58 8.35
C CYS A 389 -0.38 -33.68 8.28
N ARG A 390 -0.69 -34.77 7.57
CA ARG A 390 0.18 -35.93 7.35
C ARG A 390 0.06 -36.43 5.93
N GLY A 391 1.07 -37.14 5.45
CA GLY A 391 1.10 -37.65 4.08
C GLY A 391 2.29 -38.54 3.84
N ASP A 392 2.62 -38.77 2.57
CA ASP A 392 3.78 -39.57 2.19
C ASP A 392 5.08 -39.00 2.77
N GLU A 393 6.00 -39.87 3.22
CA GLU A 393 7.28 -39.45 3.85
C GLU A 393 8.11 -38.50 2.96
N GLY A 394 7.96 -38.60 1.64
CA GLY A 394 8.66 -37.74 0.67
C GLY A 394 8.16 -36.30 0.61
N LEU A 395 6.97 -36.01 1.15
CA LEU A 395 6.38 -34.67 1.12
C LEU A 395 6.92 -33.75 2.22
N MET A 396 7.55 -34.28 3.28
CA MET A 396 8.12 -33.48 4.36
C MET A 396 7.17 -32.38 4.87
N ILE A 397 5.90 -32.74 5.09
CA ILE A 397 4.84 -31.79 5.47
C ILE A 397 5.17 -31.20 6.83
N THR A 398 5.07 -29.87 6.93
CA THR A 398 5.21 -29.12 8.17
C THR A 398 4.05 -28.15 8.33
N TYR A 399 3.65 -27.94 9.58
CA TYR A 399 2.73 -26.90 9.99
C TYR A 399 3.45 -26.04 11.02
N GLU A 400 4.05 -24.94 10.56
CA GLU A 400 4.79 -23.97 11.36
C GLU A 400 4.25 -22.59 11.01
N ASP A 401 4.19 -21.67 11.98
CA ASP A 401 3.69 -20.31 11.81
C ASP A 401 2.31 -20.22 11.14
N ARG A 402 1.46 -21.24 11.38
CA ARG A 402 0.11 -21.39 10.82
C ARG A 402 0.08 -21.50 9.29
N GLU A 403 1.16 -21.94 8.69
CA GLU A 403 1.25 -22.26 7.27
C GLU A 403 1.51 -23.75 7.07
N ILE A 404 0.91 -24.32 6.03
CA ILE A 404 1.21 -25.69 5.60
C ILE A 404 2.26 -25.59 4.49
N SER A 405 3.44 -26.11 4.76
CA SER A 405 4.50 -26.23 3.77
C SER A 405 4.89 -27.69 3.52
N MET A 406 5.26 -28.00 2.28
CA MET A 406 5.66 -29.35 1.88
C MET A 406 6.59 -29.32 0.66
N ASP A 407 7.33 -30.42 0.44
CA ASP A 407 8.10 -30.69 -0.77
C ASP A 407 7.20 -31.29 -1.86
N VAL A 408 6.84 -30.45 -2.83
CA VAL A 408 5.92 -30.82 -3.91
C VAL A 408 6.59 -31.78 -4.90
N PRO A 409 6.02 -32.95 -5.18
CA PRO A 409 6.62 -33.93 -6.08
C PRO A 409 6.51 -33.49 -7.55
N ARG A 410 7.58 -33.74 -8.31
CA ARG A 410 7.63 -33.55 -9.78
C ARG A 410 7.13 -34.76 -10.57
N GLY A 411 6.95 -35.89 -9.88
CA GLY A 411 6.44 -37.15 -10.44
C GLY A 411 4.99 -37.35 -10.03
N GLU A 412 4.61 -38.58 -9.71
CA GLU A 412 3.28 -38.89 -9.18
C GLU A 412 2.91 -37.94 -8.02
N ALA A 413 1.66 -37.48 -8.03
CA ALA A 413 1.15 -36.61 -6.98
C ALA A 413 1.21 -37.33 -5.62
N GLY A 414 1.56 -36.60 -4.58
CA GLY A 414 1.55 -37.12 -3.22
C GLY A 414 0.22 -36.85 -2.54
N GLU A 415 -0.15 -37.73 -1.60
CA GLU A 415 -1.38 -37.58 -0.82
C GLU A 415 -1.11 -36.84 0.49
N VAL A 416 -1.94 -35.84 0.77
CA VAL A 416 -1.91 -35.03 2.00
C VAL A 416 -3.26 -35.14 2.68
N THR A 417 -3.28 -35.63 3.91
CA THR A 417 -4.46 -35.72 4.75
C THR A 417 -4.34 -34.74 5.91
N CYS A 418 -5.32 -33.85 6.07
CA CYS A 418 -5.39 -32.91 7.18
C CYS A 418 -6.67 -33.10 8.00
N GLU A 419 -6.63 -32.67 9.26
CA GLU A 419 -7.77 -32.56 10.17
C GLU A 419 -7.53 -31.39 11.15
N GLY A 420 -8.62 -30.79 11.64
CA GLY A 420 -8.58 -29.84 12.74
C GLY A 420 -8.92 -30.56 14.04
N ILE A 421 -8.15 -30.31 15.10
CA ILE A 421 -8.31 -30.94 16.41
C ILE A 421 -8.54 -29.86 17.46
N ASP A 422 -9.64 -29.96 18.22
CA ASP A 422 -9.94 -29.03 19.31
C ASP A 422 -9.11 -29.33 20.58
N ARG A 423 -9.22 -28.47 21.60
CA ARG A 423 -8.52 -28.64 22.89
C ARG A 423 -8.99 -29.87 23.69
N SER A 424 -10.17 -30.38 23.39
CA SER A 424 -10.74 -31.61 23.97
C SER A 424 -10.27 -32.87 23.22
N GLY A 425 -9.51 -32.71 22.13
CA GLY A 425 -8.99 -33.78 21.28
C GLY A 425 -10.02 -34.37 20.32
N GLN A 426 -11.15 -33.69 20.07
CA GLN A 426 -12.09 -34.10 19.03
C GLN A 426 -11.61 -33.59 17.67
N SER A 427 -11.94 -34.35 16.64
CA SER A 427 -11.43 -34.14 15.28
C SER A 427 -12.57 -33.75 14.35
N SER A 428 -12.26 -32.85 13.40
CA SER A 428 -13.15 -32.48 12.30
C SER A 428 -13.37 -33.60 11.27
N GLY A 429 -12.65 -34.70 11.42
CA GLY A 429 -12.51 -35.73 10.40
C GLY A 429 -11.44 -35.36 9.37
N ASN A 430 -10.97 -36.37 8.66
CA ASN A 430 -9.91 -36.22 7.68
C ASN A 430 -10.47 -35.74 6.33
N ARG A 431 -9.79 -34.78 5.71
CA ARG A 431 -9.85 -34.54 4.26
C ARG A 431 -8.49 -34.85 3.64
N THR A 432 -8.49 -35.49 2.48
CA THR A 432 -7.29 -35.92 1.75
C THR A 432 -7.25 -35.30 0.38
N TRP A 433 -6.09 -34.80 -0.01
CA TRP A 433 -5.88 -34.12 -1.30
C TRP A 433 -4.66 -34.67 -2.02
N SER A 434 -4.67 -34.58 -3.34
CA SER A 434 -3.53 -34.93 -4.19
C SER A 434 -2.77 -33.67 -4.61
N VAL A 435 -1.48 -33.55 -4.26
CA VAL A 435 -0.65 -32.38 -4.56
C VAL A 435 0.54 -32.77 -5.45
N GLY A 436 0.82 -32.01 -6.50
CA GLY A 436 1.99 -32.27 -7.36
C GLY A 436 2.06 -31.41 -8.62
N VAL A 437 3.04 -31.71 -9.47
CA VAL A 437 3.20 -31.07 -10.77
C VAL A 437 2.42 -31.85 -11.85
N PRO A 438 1.38 -31.26 -12.48
CA PRO A 438 0.46 -31.98 -13.36
C PRO A 438 1.05 -32.41 -14.71
N PHE A 439 2.09 -31.73 -15.18
CA PHE A 439 2.75 -32.03 -16.45
C PHE A 439 4.14 -31.42 -16.53
N GLN A 440 4.93 -31.90 -17.48
CA GLN A 440 6.16 -31.24 -17.93
C GLN A 440 5.87 -30.40 -19.18
N ILE A 441 6.43 -29.20 -19.23
CA ILE A 441 6.30 -28.27 -20.35
C ILE A 441 7.65 -28.08 -21.04
N SER A 442 7.64 -28.02 -22.37
CA SER A 442 8.83 -27.77 -23.18
C SER A 442 8.47 -27.15 -24.53
N SER A 443 9.48 -26.62 -25.23
CA SER A 443 9.37 -26.18 -26.62
C SER A 443 10.47 -26.83 -27.47
N SER A 444 10.20 -27.03 -28.76
CA SER A 444 11.18 -27.50 -29.74
C SER A 444 12.10 -26.39 -30.28
N SER A 445 11.78 -25.12 -30.03
CA SER A 445 12.53 -23.95 -30.51
C SER A 445 12.65 -22.89 -29.43
N MET A 446 13.82 -22.24 -29.35
CA MET A 446 14.00 -21.04 -28.53
C MET A 446 13.71 -19.76 -29.33
N ASP A 447 13.70 -19.82 -30.66
CA ASP A 447 13.23 -18.69 -31.47
C ASP A 447 11.70 -18.70 -31.52
N LEU A 448 11.07 -17.60 -31.12
CA LEU A 448 9.62 -17.46 -31.16
C LEU A 448 9.14 -17.52 -32.62
N ALA A 449 8.15 -18.37 -32.85
CA ALA A 449 7.49 -18.56 -34.14
C ALA A 449 6.01 -18.16 -33.99
N ASP A 450 5.31 -17.91 -35.08
CA ASP A 450 3.87 -17.63 -35.03
C ASP A 450 3.14 -18.50 -36.07
N PRO A 451 2.46 -19.59 -35.64
CA PRO A 451 2.34 -20.09 -34.27
C PRO A 451 3.61 -20.79 -33.75
N HIS A 452 3.84 -20.79 -32.43
CA HIS A 452 4.95 -21.47 -31.77
C HIS A 452 4.52 -22.80 -31.12
N PRO A 453 5.28 -23.89 -31.29
CA PRO A 453 4.93 -25.20 -30.73
C PRO A 453 5.29 -25.33 -29.25
N ILE A 454 4.31 -25.56 -28.39
CA ILE A 454 4.48 -25.88 -26.96
C ILE A 454 4.07 -27.33 -26.72
N THR A 455 4.94 -28.13 -26.12
CA THR A 455 4.69 -29.54 -25.80
C THR A 455 4.44 -29.71 -24.30
N LEU A 456 3.32 -30.34 -23.98
CA LEU A 456 2.88 -30.66 -22.62
C LEU A 456 2.82 -32.18 -22.46
N SER A 457 3.61 -32.72 -21.53
CA SER A 457 3.64 -34.16 -21.20
C SER A 457 2.96 -34.40 -19.87
N PRO A 458 1.81 -35.10 -19.81
CA PRO A 458 1.09 -35.31 -18.56
C PRO A 458 1.90 -36.16 -17.60
N THR A 459 1.85 -35.80 -16.32
CA THR A 459 2.38 -36.63 -15.25
C THR A 459 1.42 -37.78 -14.97
N SER A 460 1.95 -38.99 -14.73
CA SER A 460 1.11 -40.16 -14.44
C SER A 460 0.30 -39.97 -13.15
N GLY A 461 -0.94 -40.48 -13.15
CA GLY A 461 -1.85 -40.43 -12.00
C GLY A 461 -2.81 -39.25 -12.01
N TRP A 462 -2.54 -38.19 -12.79
CA TRP A 462 -3.42 -37.03 -12.86
C TRP A 462 -4.74 -37.32 -13.61
N PRO A 463 -5.87 -36.70 -13.18
CA PRO A 463 -7.13 -36.74 -13.92
C PRO A 463 -7.01 -35.99 -15.25
N ALA A 464 -8.06 -36.05 -16.08
CA ALA A 464 -8.07 -35.31 -17.33
C ALA A 464 -8.08 -33.79 -17.07
N LEU A 465 -7.12 -33.08 -17.68
CA LEU A 465 -6.95 -31.65 -17.52
C LEU A 465 -7.36 -30.89 -18.78
N ASN A 466 -7.87 -29.68 -18.59
CA ASN A 466 -8.06 -28.67 -19.62
C ASN A 466 -6.99 -27.60 -19.45
N VAL A 467 -6.13 -27.46 -20.46
CA VAL A 467 -4.99 -26.54 -20.43
C VAL A 467 -5.16 -25.46 -21.48
N GLU A 468 -5.04 -24.21 -21.07
CA GLU A 468 -4.98 -23.05 -21.95
C GLU A 468 -3.55 -22.51 -21.95
N VAL A 469 -3.03 -22.16 -23.13
CA VAL A 469 -1.63 -21.73 -23.32
C VAL A 469 -1.57 -20.40 -24.04
N GLY A 470 -0.84 -19.43 -23.52
CA GLY A 470 -0.63 -18.11 -24.11
C GLY A 470 0.82 -17.65 -24.01
N PHE A 471 1.14 -16.57 -24.72
CA PHE A 471 2.44 -15.89 -24.61
C PHE A 471 2.30 -14.50 -24.01
N THR A 472 3.33 -14.10 -23.29
CA THR A 472 3.49 -12.76 -22.72
C THR A 472 4.95 -12.33 -22.86
N SER A 473 5.20 -11.02 -22.97
CA SER A 473 6.56 -10.47 -22.95
C SER A 473 6.97 -9.99 -21.55
N GLU A 474 6.00 -9.98 -20.64
CA GLU A 474 6.17 -9.60 -19.24
C GLU A 474 5.93 -10.84 -18.37
N HIS A 475 6.43 -10.86 -17.15
CA HIS A 475 6.18 -11.98 -16.23
C HIS A 475 4.78 -11.88 -15.59
N ASP A 476 3.75 -11.72 -16.43
CA ASP A 476 2.34 -11.55 -16.07
C ASP A 476 1.41 -12.40 -16.99
N LYS A 477 0.10 -12.37 -16.77
CA LYS A 477 -0.91 -13.10 -17.55
C LYS A 477 -0.82 -12.77 -19.03
N ALA A 478 -0.99 -13.78 -19.88
CA ALA A 478 -1.14 -13.54 -21.31
C ALA A 478 -2.46 -12.82 -21.62
N GLY A 479 -2.41 -11.86 -22.56
CA GLY A 479 -3.61 -11.17 -23.04
C GLY A 479 -4.54 -12.07 -23.87
N THR A 480 -4.02 -13.16 -24.44
CA THR A 480 -4.77 -14.16 -25.18
C THR A 480 -4.25 -15.57 -24.91
N TYR A 481 -5.18 -16.53 -24.87
CA TYR A 481 -4.88 -17.95 -24.69
C TYR A 481 -5.42 -18.77 -25.87
N SER A 482 -4.68 -19.80 -26.23
CA SER A 482 -5.11 -20.87 -27.13
C SER A 482 -5.58 -22.08 -26.31
N GLY A 483 -6.63 -22.76 -26.78
CA GLY A 483 -7.23 -23.90 -26.07
C GLY A 483 -8.74 -23.72 -25.83
N PRO A 484 -9.33 -24.46 -24.87
CA PRO A 484 -8.67 -25.42 -23.99
C PRO A 484 -8.22 -26.69 -24.73
N TYR A 485 -7.03 -27.19 -24.41
CA TYR A 485 -6.52 -28.48 -24.86
C TYR A 485 -6.76 -29.54 -23.79
N SER A 486 -7.25 -30.70 -24.18
CA SER A 486 -7.42 -31.83 -23.26
C SER A 486 -6.09 -32.56 -23.10
N LEU A 487 -5.58 -32.64 -21.87
CA LEU A 487 -4.34 -33.29 -21.50
C LEU A 487 -4.66 -34.49 -20.59
N TYR A 488 -4.52 -35.70 -21.14
CA TYR A 488 -4.77 -36.93 -20.40
C TYR A 488 -3.98 -38.11 -20.99
N MET A 489 -3.15 -38.76 -20.17
CA MET A 489 -2.30 -39.94 -20.48
C MET A 489 -1.29 -39.83 -21.63
N SER A 490 -1.47 -38.93 -22.58
CA SER A 490 -0.58 -38.72 -23.72
C SER A 490 -0.13 -37.27 -23.81
N GLU A 491 1.10 -37.06 -24.26
CA GLU A 491 1.61 -35.74 -24.59
C GLU A 491 0.79 -35.06 -25.70
N ILE A 492 0.77 -33.73 -25.66
CA ILE A 492 0.18 -32.89 -26.71
C ILE A 492 1.20 -31.85 -27.14
N THR A 493 1.16 -31.46 -28.41
CA THR A 493 1.87 -30.27 -28.91
C THR A 493 0.83 -29.28 -29.40
N ALA A 494 0.79 -28.11 -28.78
CA ALA A 494 -0.09 -27.01 -29.12
C ALA A 494 0.67 -25.98 -29.96
N ASP A 495 0.12 -25.63 -31.12
CA ASP A 495 0.59 -24.50 -31.92
C ASP A 495 -0.08 -23.22 -31.38
N VAL A 496 0.68 -22.43 -30.62
CA VAL A 496 0.18 -21.27 -29.86
C VAL A 496 0.53 -19.98 -30.60
N ALA A 497 -0.47 -19.15 -30.86
CA ALA A 497 -0.27 -17.86 -31.51
C ALA A 497 0.38 -16.86 -30.53
N ALA A 498 1.32 -16.04 -31.02
CA ALA A 498 2.06 -15.09 -30.19
C ALA A 498 1.55 -13.64 -30.37
N THR A 499 0.23 -13.46 -30.42
CA THR A 499 -0.51 -12.25 -30.83
C THR A 499 -0.51 -11.12 -29.78
N SER A 500 0.65 -10.81 -29.19
CA SER A 500 0.88 -9.63 -28.32
C SER A 500 2.31 -9.60 -27.78
N THR A 501 3.23 -10.33 -28.41
CA THR A 501 4.62 -10.40 -27.96
C THR A 501 5.44 -9.29 -28.61
N VAL A 502 6.25 -8.59 -27.83
CA VAL A 502 7.24 -7.63 -28.35
C VAL A 502 8.61 -8.31 -28.44
N PRO A 503 9.54 -7.80 -29.27
CA PRO A 503 10.89 -8.34 -29.34
C PRO A 503 11.57 -8.43 -27.97
N GLY A 504 12.33 -9.50 -27.73
CA GLY A 504 12.91 -9.84 -26.43
C GLY A 504 12.40 -11.18 -25.86
N PRO A 505 12.59 -11.44 -24.56
CA PRO A 505 12.13 -12.66 -23.90
C PRO A 505 10.61 -12.83 -24.01
N ALA A 506 10.16 -14.05 -24.30
CA ALA A 506 8.76 -14.44 -24.33
C ALA A 506 8.51 -15.57 -23.33
N TYR A 507 7.57 -15.37 -22.40
CA TYR A 507 7.19 -16.34 -21.39
C TYR A 507 5.89 -17.05 -21.78
N VAL A 508 5.76 -18.30 -21.34
CA VAL A 508 4.57 -19.11 -21.59
C VAL A 508 3.64 -19.02 -20.38
N ALA A 509 2.48 -18.40 -20.56
CA ALA A 509 1.42 -18.40 -19.56
C ALA A 509 0.52 -19.62 -19.74
N ILE A 510 0.24 -20.32 -18.65
CA ILE A 510 -0.58 -21.53 -18.63
C ILE A 510 -1.71 -21.35 -17.63
N ARG A 511 -2.93 -21.76 -18.01
CA ARG A 511 -4.06 -21.95 -17.10
C ARG A 511 -4.55 -23.39 -17.17
N VAL A 512 -4.72 -24.02 -16.02
CA VAL A 512 -5.15 -25.42 -15.87
C VAL A 512 -6.44 -25.48 -15.11
N THR A 513 -7.40 -26.24 -15.62
CA THR A 513 -8.67 -26.55 -14.97
C THR A 513 -9.00 -28.03 -15.16
N GLY A 514 -9.90 -28.58 -14.35
CA GLY A 514 -10.33 -29.97 -14.46
C GLY A 514 -11.43 -30.30 -13.47
N ASP A 515 -12.03 -31.48 -13.62
CA ASP A 515 -13.03 -31.97 -12.67
C ASP A 515 -12.32 -32.41 -11.38
N GLY A 516 -12.72 -31.84 -10.23
CA GLY A 516 -12.03 -32.05 -8.95
C GLY A 516 -10.62 -31.46 -8.88
N VAL A 517 -10.23 -30.56 -9.80
CA VAL A 517 -8.89 -29.95 -9.87
C VAL A 517 -8.99 -28.45 -9.61
N TYR A 518 -8.25 -27.96 -8.62
CA TYR A 518 -8.12 -26.53 -8.36
C TYR A 518 -7.45 -25.82 -9.53
N THR A 519 -7.91 -24.60 -9.83
CA THR A 519 -7.37 -23.84 -10.95
C THR A 519 -5.93 -23.43 -10.65
N MET A 520 -5.01 -23.73 -11.58
CA MET A 520 -3.63 -23.23 -11.53
C MET A 520 -3.38 -22.27 -12.68
N GLU A 521 -2.82 -21.11 -12.36
CA GLU A 521 -2.23 -20.19 -13.32
C GLU A 521 -0.72 -20.13 -13.06
N ALA A 522 0.08 -20.23 -14.11
CA ALA A 522 1.53 -20.29 -14.00
C ALA A 522 2.22 -19.68 -15.22
N ILE A 523 3.40 -19.13 -15.00
CA ILE A 523 4.25 -18.56 -16.05
C ILE A 523 5.56 -19.35 -16.09
N TYR A 524 5.93 -19.81 -17.29
CA TYR A 524 7.14 -20.57 -17.52
C TYR A 524 8.10 -19.79 -18.40
N ASP A 525 9.34 -19.66 -17.93
CA ASP A 525 10.46 -19.24 -18.75
C ASP A 525 11.12 -20.48 -19.39
N LEU A 526 10.91 -20.62 -20.70
CA LEU A 526 11.51 -21.69 -21.51
C LEU A 526 12.74 -21.21 -22.29
N GLY A 527 13.20 -19.97 -22.07
CA GLY A 527 14.25 -19.32 -22.83
C GLY A 527 13.85 -18.98 -24.26
N ILE A 528 12.57 -18.70 -24.50
CA ILE A 528 12.06 -18.34 -25.84
C ILE A 528 12.30 -16.83 -26.05
N GLU A 529 12.82 -16.46 -27.22
CA GLU A 529 13.10 -15.07 -27.60
C GLU A 529 12.40 -14.72 -28.91
N LYS A 530 11.73 -13.56 -28.93
CA LYS A 530 11.21 -12.94 -30.15
C LYS A 530 12.29 -12.06 -30.77
N ALA A 531 12.73 -12.41 -31.98
CA ALA A 531 13.60 -11.56 -32.77
C ALA A 531 12.87 -10.30 -33.28
N SER A 532 13.54 -9.15 -33.22
CA SER A 532 13.07 -7.91 -33.84
C SER A 532 13.25 -7.94 -35.37
N ARG A 533 12.38 -7.24 -36.11
CA ARG A 533 12.46 -7.07 -37.55
C ARG A 533 12.60 -5.59 -37.90
N ALA A 534 13.58 -5.30 -38.76
CA ALA A 534 13.84 -3.93 -39.20
C ALA A 534 12.58 -3.21 -39.74
N PRO A 535 12.45 -1.90 -39.50
CA PRO A 535 11.34 -1.10 -39.99
C PRO A 535 11.24 -1.13 -41.51
N VAL A 536 10.03 -1.10 -42.06
CA VAL A 536 9.82 -0.95 -43.51
C VAL A 536 9.62 0.52 -43.83
N MET A 537 10.39 1.04 -44.79
CA MET A 537 10.31 2.44 -45.23
C MET A 537 10.02 2.55 -46.72
N THR A 538 9.20 3.53 -47.09
CA THR A 538 8.90 3.89 -48.48
C THR A 538 9.12 5.39 -48.69
N VAL A 539 9.51 5.76 -49.91
CA VAL A 539 9.64 7.16 -50.33
C VAL A 539 8.44 7.50 -51.21
N ASN A 540 7.70 8.55 -50.84
CA ASN A 540 6.49 8.98 -51.53
C ASN A 540 6.72 10.21 -52.41
N SER A 541 7.60 11.12 -51.98
CA SER A 541 7.93 12.35 -52.71
C SER A 541 9.40 12.70 -52.52
N GLU A 542 10.04 13.10 -53.61
CA GLU A 542 11.39 13.66 -53.61
C GLU A 542 11.52 14.68 -54.73
N GLY A 543 12.31 15.74 -54.54
CA GLY A 543 12.49 16.75 -55.57
C GLY A 543 13.19 18.03 -55.13
N TRP A 544 13.51 18.85 -56.13
CA TRP A 544 14.09 20.17 -55.99
C TRP A 544 13.00 21.25 -55.86
N ASP A 545 13.24 22.21 -54.98
CA ASP A 545 12.53 23.48 -54.87
C ASP A 545 13.56 24.62 -54.88
N SER A 546 13.71 25.28 -56.04
CA SER A 546 14.82 26.18 -56.35
C SER A 546 16.17 25.53 -56.03
N ASP A 547 16.86 26.02 -55.00
CA ASP A 547 18.23 25.63 -54.65
C ASP A 547 18.25 24.56 -53.56
N SER A 548 17.07 24.16 -53.07
CA SER A 548 16.89 23.19 -52.00
C SER A 548 16.30 21.87 -52.50
N TRP A 549 16.62 20.76 -51.84
CA TRP A 549 16.06 19.45 -52.12
C TRP A 549 15.44 18.84 -50.86
N MET A 550 14.38 18.05 -51.04
CA MET A 550 13.69 17.35 -49.94
C MET A 550 13.21 15.97 -50.36
N MET A 551 13.05 15.09 -49.38
CA MET A 551 12.48 13.76 -49.52
C MET A 551 11.55 13.43 -48.36
N SER A 552 10.41 12.79 -48.64
CA SER A 552 9.44 12.36 -47.65
C SER A 552 8.78 11.04 -48.01
N GLY A 553 8.25 10.37 -47.00
CA GLY A 553 7.83 8.98 -47.11
C GLY A 553 6.95 8.51 -45.97
N GLN A 554 6.71 7.21 -45.96
CA GLN A 554 6.03 6.50 -44.88
C GLN A 554 6.94 5.42 -44.31
N PHE A 555 6.66 5.01 -43.08
CA PHE A 555 7.32 3.87 -42.45
C PHE A 555 6.33 3.06 -41.61
N SER A 556 6.68 1.81 -41.34
CA SER A 556 5.98 0.94 -40.41
C SER A 556 6.97 -0.04 -39.81
N ASP A 557 6.94 -0.18 -38.49
CA ASP A 557 7.64 -1.26 -37.82
C ASP A 557 6.75 -2.52 -37.80
N PRO A 558 7.24 -3.70 -38.25
CA PRO A 558 6.46 -4.94 -38.24
C PRO A 558 6.12 -5.47 -36.84
N ASP A 559 6.88 -5.09 -35.83
CA ASP A 559 6.78 -5.56 -34.44
C ASP A 559 6.16 -4.51 -33.50
N GLY A 560 5.92 -3.30 -34.01
CA GLY A 560 5.30 -2.19 -33.28
C GLY A 560 6.28 -1.38 -32.44
N GLU A 561 7.59 -1.57 -32.65
CA GLU A 561 8.64 -0.83 -31.98
C GLU A 561 8.72 0.63 -32.45
N GLU A 562 9.19 1.54 -31.59
CA GLU A 562 9.43 2.93 -31.96
C GLU A 562 10.64 3.04 -32.90
N VAL A 563 10.55 3.89 -33.93
CA VAL A 563 11.60 4.04 -34.95
C VAL A 563 12.24 5.43 -34.88
N THR A 564 13.57 5.43 -34.75
CA THR A 564 14.42 6.63 -34.77
C THR A 564 15.05 6.83 -36.14
N PHE A 565 15.23 8.08 -36.56
CA PHE A 565 15.69 8.41 -37.91
C PHE A 565 16.98 9.21 -37.91
N THR A 566 17.86 8.92 -38.87
CA THR A 566 19.11 9.64 -39.13
C THR A 566 19.22 10.04 -40.60
N LEU A 567 19.78 11.22 -40.86
CA LEU A 567 20.01 11.77 -42.20
C LEU A 567 21.50 11.98 -42.42
N MET A 568 22.06 11.34 -43.44
CA MET A 568 23.45 11.49 -43.86
C MET A 568 23.55 12.05 -45.28
N ILE A 569 24.53 12.92 -45.52
CA ILE A 569 24.95 13.36 -46.86
C ILE A 569 26.43 13.07 -47.00
N ASP A 570 26.80 12.31 -48.03
CA ASP A 570 28.17 11.82 -48.26
C ASP A 570 28.80 11.18 -47.02
N GLY A 571 27.97 10.45 -46.25
CA GLY A 571 28.36 9.75 -45.02
C GLY A 571 28.51 10.63 -43.78
N SER A 572 28.22 11.93 -43.86
CA SER A 572 28.22 12.85 -42.70
C SER A 572 26.79 13.12 -42.25
N SER A 573 26.52 13.13 -40.93
CA SER A 573 25.18 13.44 -40.39
C SER A 573 24.87 14.93 -40.55
N VAL A 574 23.72 15.28 -41.17
CA VAL A 574 23.41 16.66 -41.59
C VAL A 574 22.19 17.28 -40.89
N GLY A 575 21.41 16.52 -40.13
CA GLY A 575 20.31 17.08 -39.35
C GLY A 575 19.29 16.07 -38.88
N ASN A 576 18.15 16.58 -38.39
CA ASN A 576 17.05 15.78 -37.85
C ASN A 576 15.94 15.61 -38.89
N ILE A 577 15.31 14.43 -38.88
CA ILE A 577 14.15 14.11 -39.72
C ILE A 577 12.88 14.45 -38.96
N ALA A 578 11.92 15.09 -39.62
CA ALA A 578 10.61 15.34 -39.04
C ALA A 578 9.73 14.08 -39.18
N VAL A 579 9.18 13.61 -38.07
CA VAL A 579 8.31 12.43 -38.00
C VAL A 579 6.95 12.85 -37.45
N ASN A 580 5.87 12.45 -38.12
CA ASN A 580 4.51 12.69 -37.66
C ASN A 580 3.63 11.47 -37.99
N GLY A 581 3.21 10.75 -36.95
CA GLY A 581 2.59 9.44 -37.09
C GLY A 581 3.49 8.50 -37.90
N ASN A 582 2.94 7.88 -38.94
CA ASN A 582 3.66 6.94 -39.82
C ASN A 582 4.34 7.62 -41.02
N THR A 583 4.53 8.94 -40.98
CA THR A 583 5.19 9.72 -42.05
C THR A 583 6.49 10.33 -41.59
N TRP A 584 7.45 10.43 -42.49
CA TRP A 584 8.76 11.04 -42.26
C TRP A 584 9.13 12.00 -43.40
N SER A 585 9.88 13.06 -43.10
CA SER A 585 10.41 13.99 -44.10
C SER A 585 11.75 14.57 -43.71
N THR A 586 12.69 14.63 -44.65
CA THR A 586 13.93 15.39 -44.48
C THR A 586 13.62 16.89 -44.34
N PRO A 587 14.48 17.67 -43.69
CA PRO A 587 14.43 19.12 -43.83
C PRO A 587 14.66 19.51 -45.30
N THR A 588 14.33 20.77 -45.65
CA THR A 588 14.75 21.36 -46.93
C THR A 588 16.26 21.56 -46.91
N ILE A 589 16.98 20.79 -47.72
CA ILE A 589 18.44 20.80 -47.77
C ILE A 589 18.87 21.76 -48.87
N ASP A 590 19.40 22.92 -48.49
CA ASP A 590 20.00 23.88 -49.45
C ASP A 590 21.32 23.31 -49.97
N PHE A 591 21.38 22.98 -51.26
CA PHE A 591 22.58 22.42 -51.90
C PHE A 591 23.50 23.50 -52.50
N SER A 592 23.13 24.79 -52.45
CA SER A 592 23.99 25.89 -52.89
C SER A 592 25.21 26.12 -51.98
N VAL A 593 25.09 25.71 -50.72
CA VAL A 593 26.18 25.78 -49.73
C VAL A 593 27.12 24.57 -49.77
N TRP A 594 26.84 23.59 -50.62
CA TRP A 594 27.66 22.39 -50.85
C TRP A 594 28.54 22.59 -52.07
N ALA A 595 29.66 21.84 -52.15
CA ALA A 595 30.53 21.90 -53.32
C ALA A 595 29.80 21.43 -54.59
N GLU A 596 30.14 21.98 -55.75
CA GLU A 596 29.56 21.53 -57.02
C GLU A 596 29.87 20.04 -57.27
N GLY A 597 28.83 19.24 -57.52
CA GLY A 597 28.93 17.84 -57.91
C GLY A 597 27.75 16.98 -57.45
N THR A 598 28.03 15.69 -57.35
CA THR A 598 27.05 14.68 -56.93
C THR A 598 27.19 14.34 -55.46
N HIS A 599 26.09 14.40 -54.73
CA HIS A 599 25.98 14.07 -53.31
C HIS A 599 25.06 12.88 -53.09
N THR A 600 25.38 12.02 -52.13
CA THR A 600 24.53 10.88 -51.74
C THR A 600 23.79 11.23 -50.46
N VAL A 601 22.47 11.34 -50.54
CA VAL A 601 21.58 11.55 -49.40
C VAL A 601 21.04 10.19 -48.93
N GLU A 602 21.25 9.87 -47.67
CA GLU A 602 20.81 8.63 -47.04
C GLU A 602 19.93 8.93 -45.81
N VAL A 603 18.75 8.32 -45.78
CA VAL A 603 17.87 8.32 -44.61
C VAL A 603 17.80 6.91 -44.04
N THR A 604 18.18 6.75 -42.79
CA THR A 604 18.15 5.46 -42.08
C THR A 604 17.19 5.54 -40.90
N GLY A 605 16.20 4.64 -40.87
CA GLY A 605 15.30 4.43 -39.74
C GLY A 605 15.68 3.16 -39.00
N CYS A 606 15.88 3.25 -37.68
CA CYS A 606 16.23 2.13 -36.80
C CYS A 606 15.19 1.98 -35.69
N ASP A 607 14.73 0.77 -35.42
CA ASP A 607 13.93 0.48 -34.23
C ASP A 607 14.77 0.52 -32.93
N VAL A 608 14.10 0.40 -31.78
CA VAL A 608 14.76 0.37 -30.46
C VAL A 608 15.64 -0.86 -30.26
N SER A 609 15.35 -1.96 -30.96
CA SER A 609 16.16 -3.19 -30.99
C SER A 609 17.42 -3.05 -31.86
N GLY A 610 17.59 -1.93 -32.55
CA GLY A 610 18.77 -1.59 -33.34
C GLY A 610 18.77 -2.15 -34.76
N MET A 611 17.64 -2.65 -35.26
CA MET A 611 17.50 -3.09 -36.64
C MET A 611 17.12 -1.90 -37.51
N CYS A 612 17.82 -1.72 -38.63
CA CYS A 612 17.74 -0.51 -39.44
C CYS A 612 17.40 -0.78 -40.90
N THR A 613 16.67 0.16 -41.50
CA THR A 613 16.42 0.22 -42.95
C THR A 613 16.85 1.57 -43.49
N SER A 614 17.50 1.58 -44.65
CA SER A 614 18.02 2.81 -45.27
C SER A 614 17.43 3.06 -46.67
N GLN A 615 17.20 4.33 -46.99
CA GLN A 615 16.81 4.83 -48.30
C GLN A 615 17.86 5.82 -48.80
N GLN A 616 18.49 5.52 -49.94
CA GLN A 616 19.54 6.35 -50.53
C GLN A 616 19.10 7.00 -51.83
N ARG A 617 19.48 8.27 -52.04
CA ARG A 617 19.28 9.03 -53.28
C ARG A 617 20.54 9.77 -53.70
N VAL A 618 20.77 9.81 -55.00
CA VAL A 618 21.90 10.51 -55.61
C VAL A 618 21.38 11.84 -56.15
N VAL A 619 21.91 12.95 -55.63
CA VAL A 619 21.46 14.33 -55.91
C VAL A 619 22.61 15.10 -56.55
N ASP A 620 22.36 15.73 -57.71
CA ASP A 620 23.36 16.50 -58.47
C ASP A 620 23.04 18.00 -58.42
N ASN A 621 23.90 18.79 -57.77
CA ASN A 621 23.72 20.23 -57.58
C ASN A 621 24.42 21.09 -58.66
N SER A 622 25.06 20.50 -59.68
CA SER A 622 25.80 21.27 -60.71
C SER A 622 24.94 22.32 -61.42
N HIS A 623 23.63 22.10 -61.53
CA HIS A 623 22.70 23.04 -62.14
C HIS A 623 22.59 24.39 -61.40
N LEU A 624 22.95 24.46 -60.11
CA LEU A 624 22.91 25.68 -59.30
C LEU A 624 24.10 26.62 -59.55
N PHE A 625 25.18 26.13 -60.17
CA PHE A 625 26.44 26.86 -60.36
C PHE A 625 26.65 27.32 -61.81
N VAL A 626 25.63 27.18 -62.67
CA VAL A 626 25.68 27.63 -64.06
C VAL A 626 25.58 29.16 -64.10
N GLU A 627 26.65 29.84 -64.53
CA GLU A 627 26.61 31.29 -64.78
C GLU A 627 25.53 31.62 -65.82
N PRO A 628 24.64 32.59 -65.57
CA PRO A 628 23.66 33.00 -66.57
C PRO A 628 24.39 33.57 -67.79
N GLU A 629 24.10 33.00 -68.97
CA GLU A 629 24.61 33.49 -70.25
C GLU A 629 24.25 34.99 -70.38
N PRO A 630 25.22 35.89 -70.65
CA PRO A 630 24.94 37.32 -70.67
C PRO A 630 23.92 37.64 -71.77
N GLU A 631 22.82 38.31 -71.39
CA GLU A 631 21.85 38.84 -72.34
C GLU A 631 22.60 39.72 -73.38
N PRO A 632 22.46 39.46 -74.69
CA PRO A 632 23.08 40.30 -75.70
C PRO A 632 22.44 41.70 -75.71
N ASP A 633 23.29 42.72 -75.56
CA ASP A 633 22.91 44.14 -75.68
C ASP A 633 22.06 44.40 -76.93
N ALA A 634 20.94 45.10 -76.72
CA ALA A 634 19.95 45.39 -77.74
C ALA A 634 20.55 46.16 -78.94
N PRO A 635 20.45 45.66 -80.19
CA PRO A 635 20.74 46.46 -81.36
C PRO A 635 19.66 47.54 -81.56
N SER A 636 20.11 48.76 -81.86
CA SER A 636 19.27 49.93 -82.10
C SER A 636 18.25 49.69 -83.22
N GLU A 637 16.97 49.56 -82.88
CA GLU A 637 15.87 49.47 -83.83
C GLU A 637 15.60 50.83 -84.49
N SER A 638 16.08 50.97 -85.73
CA SER A 638 15.46 51.82 -86.74
C SER A 638 14.10 51.24 -87.14
N SER A 639 13.05 51.82 -86.57
CA SER A 639 11.64 51.83 -87.02
C SER A 639 11.25 50.88 -88.18
N SER A 640 10.65 49.74 -87.86
CA SER A 640 9.71 49.04 -88.74
C SER A 640 8.57 48.43 -87.92
N ARG A 641 7.54 49.24 -87.65
CA ARG A 641 6.26 48.79 -87.08
C ARG A 641 5.42 48.08 -88.15
N LEU A 642 4.76 46.97 -87.80
CA LEU A 642 3.41 46.54 -88.23
C LEU A 642 3.03 45.24 -87.45
N PRO A 643 1.73 44.89 -87.25
CA PRO A 643 0.82 45.40 -86.22
C PRO A 643 0.32 44.33 -85.23
N ALA A 644 -0.20 44.78 -84.09
CA ALA A 644 -0.86 43.95 -83.08
C ALA A 644 -2.21 43.37 -83.57
N MET A 645 -2.46 42.09 -83.29
CA MET A 645 -3.83 41.56 -83.20
C MET A 645 -4.29 41.65 -81.75
N GLY A 646 -5.35 42.42 -81.52
CA GLY A 646 -5.93 42.64 -80.22
C GLY A 646 -6.82 41.50 -79.71
N LEU A 647 -7.34 41.73 -78.50
CA LEU A 647 -8.20 40.88 -77.69
C LEU A 647 -9.52 40.31 -78.28
N PRO A 648 -10.07 40.69 -79.46
CA PRO A 648 -11.29 40.04 -79.96
C PRO A 648 -11.11 38.56 -80.36
N GLY A 649 -9.87 38.06 -80.51
CA GLY A 649 -9.61 36.66 -80.87
C GLY A 649 -9.78 35.64 -79.73
N LEU A 650 -9.66 36.09 -78.47
CA LEU A 650 -9.72 35.18 -77.31
C LEU A 650 -11.16 34.84 -76.87
N ILE A 651 -12.16 35.66 -77.21
CA ILE A 651 -13.55 35.46 -76.79
C ILE A 651 -14.25 34.35 -77.61
N LEU A 652 -13.82 34.10 -78.85
CA LEU A 652 -14.39 33.05 -79.70
C LEU A 652 -13.90 31.63 -79.38
N ALA A 653 -12.78 31.48 -78.66
CA ALA A 653 -12.28 30.18 -78.22
C ALA A 653 -12.99 29.69 -76.93
N ALA A 654 -13.39 30.60 -76.05
CA ALA A 654 -14.07 30.28 -74.79
C ALA A 654 -15.54 29.85 -74.96
N SER A 655 -16.20 30.23 -76.07
CA SER A 655 -17.60 29.89 -76.33
C SER A 655 -17.80 28.49 -76.92
N ALA A 656 -16.77 27.89 -77.52
CA ALA A 656 -16.84 26.54 -78.09
C ALA A 656 -16.69 25.43 -77.03
N ALA A 657 -16.00 25.70 -75.92
CA ALA A 657 -15.80 24.71 -74.84
C ALA A 657 -17.01 24.57 -73.90
N LEU A 658 -17.78 25.66 -73.67
CA LEU A 658 -18.97 25.64 -72.81
C LEU A 658 -20.22 25.01 -73.45
N ILE A 659 -20.24 24.85 -74.78
CA ILE A 659 -21.36 24.21 -75.50
C ILE A 659 -21.22 22.67 -75.53
N TYR A 660 -20.05 22.12 -75.19
CA TYR A 660 -19.80 20.67 -75.25
C TYR A 660 -19.89 19.92 -73.90
N SER A 661 -19.96 20.63 -72.76
CA SER A 661 -20.07 19.99 -71.43
C SER A 661 -21.50 19.81 -70.92
N GLY A 662 -22.52 20.23 -71.67
CA GLY A 662 -23.93 20.12 -71.28
C GLY A 662 -24.72 19.12 -72.14
N ARG A 663 -24.36 17.84 -72.16
CA ARG A 663 -25.24 16.75 -72.64
C ARG A 663 -24.70 15.34 -72.30
N ARG A 664 -25.35 14.71 -71.30
CA ARG A 664 -25.35 13.30 -70.81
C ARG A 664 -25.11 13.34 -69.29
N ALA A 665 -26.09 13.18 -68.39
CA ALA A 665 -27.24 12.27 -68.35
C ALA A 665 -26.87 10.83 -68.67
#